data_AF-A0AAJ4D116-F1
#
_entry.id   AF-A0AAJ4D116-F1
#
_cell.length_a   1.000
_cell.length_b   1.000
_cell.length_c   1.000
_cell.angle_alpha   90.00
_cell.angle_beta   90.00
_cell.angle_gamma   90.00
#
_symmetry.space_group_name_H-M   'P 1'
#
loop_
_entity.id
_entity.type
_entity.pdbx_description
1 polymer ?
#
loop_
_entity_poly.entity_id
_entity_poly.type
_entity_poly.pdbx_seq_one_letter_code
_entity_poly.pdbx_strand_id
1 'polypeptide(L)'
;MGKQKLILIGNGMAGVRTIEEIVKHAGDAFQIAVIGSEPHPNYNRMLLSSVLQGDASLKDITLNSRTWYEEHGIALYAGETAVKIDTDRRTVSTDKKREVAYDKLIIATGSSPFILPVPGADKEGVYGFRTIEDCRAFIDAAGRFRKAAVIGGGILGLEAAKGLVNLGMEVSVIHHSSCIMQNQLDRTASSMLQRDLERQGIHFFLEKDTEAVLGTSRATGLRFKDGAELEADLIVMAAGVRPNIGLAKAGGLDVNRAIIVNGYMETNVPDVYAVGECAEHNGVVYGLIKPLYEQGQVLARHICGLECEPYRGSVQSATLKIAGIDLFSAGQIKDDDTTTTIRLVDESAGIYKKAVFQDDQMAGVILYGDTRNKQKLLDSIIKKRDITVVKKNFFQSGGESTVSSMPLGETVCQCHAVSKGAIIEAVKSHDLKTAGDVKRCTKASGSCGGCRPLIEELLIHAAEHEYEEPAGAQAMCSCTSLTEDEVVEQIQMRQLSSVQDVMSQLGWKTGSGCSVCMPAIHYYLRMIKPGVTADEPLLHEDGGCTIVPQTYGGLIKADELRTVADAIEKYGIPHAVLTHGQRLKIPGIGQSVSEELQMPICAVHKHTVGPVKTCACTNPDYVQAIAVELEKETEALIMPAKTSIAISACTDDCVYCTVHDIGVLKAGRGWELYAGGRGGQNARAGELFSVAETLKEAGEYIKGFLQYYRETANYLEKVGQWIERAGIIHIREVLFDNDLRGQLLERLEKERRLLVQETIKGLM
;
A
#
# COMPACT_ATOMS: atom_id res chain seq x y z
N MET A 1 14.12 -39.75 28.37
CA MET A 1 14.51 -38.60 29.22
C MET A 1 13.36 -37.61 29.21
N GLY A 2 13.10 -36.92 30.32
CA GLY A 2 12.04 -35.89 30.38
C GLY A 2 12.39 -34.65 29.54
N LYS A 3 11.39 -33.84 29.19
CA LYS A 3 11.60 -32.57 28.47
C LYS A 3 12.41 -31.59 29.35
N GLN A 4 13.41 -30.91 28.78
CA GLN A 4 14.19 -29.88 29.48
C GLN A 4 13.36 -28.60 29.67
N LYS A 5 13.46 -27.96 30.82
CA LYS A 5 12.74 -26.71 31.11
C LYS A 5 13.46 -25.52 30.46
N LEU A 6 12.80 -24.88 29.50
CA LEU A 6 13.31 -23.69 28.82
C LEU A 6 12.46 -22.48 29.21
N ILE A 7 13.08 -21.47 29.81
CA ILE A 7 12.40 -20.24 30.22
C ILE A 7 12.86 -19.08 29.35
N LEU A 8 11.91 -18.33 28.81
CA LEU A 8 12.14 -17.06 28.13
C LEU A 8 11.66 -15.91 29.01
N ILE A 9 12.54 -14.95 29.30
CA ILE A 9 12.18 -13.68 29.94
C ILE A 9 12.11 -12.60 28.86
N GLY A 10 10.90 -12.12 28.57
CA GLY A 10 10.62 -11.09 27.58
C GLY A 10 9.80 -11.63 26.41
N ASN A 11 8.51 -11.26 26.37
CA ASN A 11 7.55 -11.65 25.34
C ASN A 11 7.64 -10.78 24.06
N GLY A 12 8.86 -10.36 23.69
CA GLY A 12 9.12 -9.48 22.56
C GLY A 12 9.42 -10.23 21.25
N MET A 13 9.61 -9.47 20.15
CA MET A 13 9.85 -10.04 18.82
C MET A 13 11.08 -10.97 18.77
N ALA A 14 12.21 -10.56 19.35
CA ALA A 14 13.46 -11.33 19.32
C ALA A 14 13.38 -12.64 20.11
N GLY A 15 12.86 -12.56 21.34
CA GLY A 15 12.70 -13.72 22.22
C GLY A 15 11.75 -14.75 21.63
N VAL A 16 10.56 -14.33 21.22
CA VAL A 16 9.57 -15.26 20.65
C VAL A 16 10.02 -15.80 19.29
N ARG A 17 10.74 -15.01 18.47
CA ARG A 17 11.36 -15.55 17.25
C ARG A 17 12.33 -16.69 17.54
N THR A 18 13.11 -16.58 18.62
CA THR A 18 14.00 -17.65 19.07
C THR A 18 13.19 -18.90 19.44
N ILE A 19 12.07 -18.74 20.15
CA ILE A 19 11.18 -19.85 20.49
C ILE A 19 10.54 -20.48 19.24
N GLU A 20 10.12 -19.69 18.25
CA GLU A 20 9.61 -20.22 16.98
C GLU A 20 10.62 -21.17 16.30
N GLU A 21 11.90 -20.78 16.25
CA GLU A 21 12.96 -21.62 15.67
C GLU A 21 13.26 -22.86 16.54
N ILE A 22 13.24 -22.74 17.87
CA ILE A 22 13.42 -23.90 18.78
C ILE A 22 12.28 -24.89 18.60
N VAL A 23 11.03 -24.42 18.55
CA VAL A 23 9.85 -25.27 18.35
C VAL A 23 9.94 -26.00 17.00
N LYS A 24 10.36 -25.29 15.95
CA LYS A 24 10.56 -25.87 14.61
C LYS A 24 11.62 -26.98 14.59
N HIS A 25 12.68 -26.88 15.38
CA HIS A 25 13.80 -27.81 15.35
C HIS A 25 13.72 -28.94 16.40
N ALA A 26 13.21 -28.64 17.60
CA ALA A 26 13.17 -29.58 18.72
C ALA A 26 12.09 -29.24 19.75
N GLY A 27 10.86 -28.88 19.31
CA GLY A 27 9.78 -28.52 20.22
C GLY A 27 9.48 -29.58 21.30
N ASP A 28 9.59 -30.87 20.95
CA ASP A 28 9.36 -31.96 21.89
C ASP A 28 10.48 -32.20 22.90
N ALA A 29 11.64 -31.58 22.73
CA ALA A 29 12.73 -31.67 23.69
C ALA A 29 12.53 -30.74 24.90
N PHE A 30 11.66 -29.72 24.79
CA PHE A 30 11.54 -28.65 25.78
C PHE A 30 10.14 -28.51 26.38
N GLN A 31 10.09 -28.20 27.68
CA GLN A 31 8.94 -27.63 28.35
C GLN A 31 9.17 -26.12 28.46
N ILE A 32 8.42 -25.34 27.67
CA ILE A 32 8.69 -23.91 27.48
C ILE A 32 7.76 -23.05 28.33
N ALA A 33 8.30 -22.03 28.99
CA ALA A 33 7.50 -20.95 29.55
C ALA A 33 8.05 -19.57 29.17
N VAL A 34 7.15 -18.62 28.97
CA VAL A 34 7.45 -17.23 28.59
C VAL A 34 6.91 -16.30 29.66
N ILE A 35 7.77 -15.44 30.21
CA ILE A 35 7.41 -14.42 31.19
C ILE A 35 7.51 -13.06 30.53
N GLY A 36 6.44 -12.26 30.57
CA GLY A 36 6.41 -10.93 29.95
C GLY A 36 5.59 -9.92 30.74
N SER A 37 6.16 -8.75 30.98
CA SER A 37 5.53 -7.66 31.75
C SER A 37 4.29 -7.08 31.09
N GLU A 38 4.20 -7.10 29.76
CA GLU A 38 3.03 -6.60 29.03
C GLU A 38 1.89 -7.64 29.07
N PRO A 39 0.61 -7.21 29.20
CA PRO A 39 -0.53 -8.12 29.37
C PRO A 39 -0.99 -8.78 28.04
N HIS A 40 -0.24 -8.59 26.96
CA HIS A 40 -0.60 -9.01 25.60
C HIS A 40 0.25 -10.19 25.12
N PRO A 41 -0.23 -10.96 24.13
CA PRO A 41 0.63 -11.80 23.31
C PRO A 41 1.71 -10.97 22.61
N ASN A 42 2.75 -11.62 22.08
CA ASN A 42 3.79 -10.89 21.37
C ASN A 42 3.24 -10.25 20.10
N TYR A 43 3.71 -9.04 19.82
CA TYR A 43 3.28 -8.23 18.69
C TYR A 43 4.47 -7.55 18.03
N ASN A 44 4.21 -7.06 16.83
CA ASN A 44 5.15 -6.35 16.02
C ASN A 44 5.22 -4.89 16.44
N ARG A 45 6.20 -4.60 17.31
CA ARG A 45 6.40 -3.27 17.88
C ARG A 45 6.78 -2.21 16.84
N MET A 46 7.32 -2.61 15.69
CA MET A 46 7.65 -1.70 14.59
C MET A 46 6.41 -1.09 13.94
N LEU A 47 5.24 -1.72 14.08
CA LEU A 47 3.99 -1.27 13.49
C LEU A 47 3.13 -0.44 14.45
N LEU A 48 3.62 -0.12 15.66
CA LEU A 48 2.92 0.77 16.59
C LEU A 48 2.69 2.16 15.98
N SER A 49 3.64 2.65 15.17
CA SER A 49 3.48 3.88 14.42
C SER A 49 2.39 3.80 13.35
N SER A 50 2.22 2.66 12.68
CA SER A 50 1.10 2.41 11.76
C SER A 50 -0.24 2.36 12.48
N VAL A 51 -0.28 1.80 13.70
CA VAL A 51 -1.48 1.83 14.54
C VAL A 51 -1.84 3.27 14.92
N LEU A 52 -0.85 4.07 15.31
CA LEU A 52 -1.05 5.48 15.65
C LEU A 52 -1.53 6.29 14.43
N GLN A 53 -1.09 5.94 13.23
CA GLN A 53 -1.50 6.57 11.97
C GLN A 53 -2.89 6.13 11.47
N GLY A 54 -3.47 5.07 12.06
CA GLY A 54 -4.77 4.52 11.64
C GLY A 54 -4.69 3.46 10.53
N ASP A 55 -3.48 3.07 10.09
CA ASP A 55 -3.26 2.12 8.99
C ASP A 55 -3.38 0.65 9.43
N ALA A 56 -3.31 0.38 10.73
CA ALA A 56 -3.36 -0.96 11.30
C ALA A 56 -4.12 -0.97 12.63
N SER A 57 -4.79 -2.08 12.93
CA SER A 57 -5.34 -2.33 14.26
C SER A 57 -4.32 -3.03 15.17
N LEU A 58 -4.55 -2.99 16.48
CA LEU A 58 -3.75 -3.77 17.45
C LEU A 58 -3.78 -5.28 17.16
N LYS A 59 -4.87 -5.77 16.55
CA LYS A 59 -5.00 -7.17 16.14
C LYS A 59 -4.07 -7.48 14.96
N ASP A 60 -3.94 -6.56 14.00
CA ASP A 60 -3.13 -6.75 12.78
C ASP A 60 -1.63 -6.84 13.06
N ILE A 61 -1.20 -6.22 14.17
CA ILE A 61 0.20 -6.24 14.60
C ILE A 61 0.53 -7.42 15.54
N THR A 62 -0.46 -8.21 15.97
CA THR A 62 -0.20 -9.41 16.79
C THR A 62 0.56 -10.45 15.95
N LEU A 63 1.66 -10.99 16.48
CA LEU A 63 2.50 -11.94 15.77
C LEU A 63 2.09 -13.38 16.04
N ASN A 64 2.00 -13.76 17.32
CA ASN A 64 1.47 -15.07 17.73
C ASN A 64 0.29 -14.84 18.67
N SER A 65 -0.85 -15.45 18.34
CA SER A 65 -2.06 -15.39 19.15
C SER A 65 -1.90 -16.17 20.45
N ARG A 66 -2.78 -15.98 21.45
CA ARG A 66 -2.79 -16.82 22.66
C ARG A 66 -2.91 -18.30 22.32
N THR A 67 -3.76 -18.63 21.35
CA THR A 67 -3.98 -19.98 20.84
C THR A 67 -2.69 -20.61 20.32
N TRP A 68 -1.81 -19.85 19.66
CA TRP A 68 -0.52 -20.39 19.20
C TRP A 68 0.35 -20.88 20.37
N TYR A 69 0.38 -20.18 21.50
CA TYR A 69 1.11 -20.63 22.69
C TYR A 69 0.51 -21.92 23.24
N GLU A 70 -0.82 -22.00 23.31
CA GLU A 70 -1.56 -23.17 23.78
C GLU A 70 -1.31 -24.41 22.90
N GLU A 71 -1.39 -24.26 21.57
CA GLU A 71 -1.16 -25.32 20.58
C GLU A 71 0.24 -25.91 20.65
N HIS A 72 1.24 -25.10 21.02
CA HIS A 72 2.63 -25.54 21.16
C HIS A 72 3.00 -25.93 22.60
N GLY A 73 2.02 -25.96 23.53
CA GLY A 73 2.27 -26.30 24.93
C GLY A 73 3.17 -25.31 25.68
N ILE A 74 3.20 -24.05 25.25
CA ILE A 74 4.01 -22.98 25.83
C ILE A 74 3.21 -22.28 26.92
N ALA A 75 3.73 -22.26 28.15
CA ALA A 75 3.12 -21.53 29.25
C ALA A 75 3.43 -20.02 29.14
N LEU A 76 2.43 -19.21 28.76
CA LEU A 76 2.56 -17.75 28.68
C LEU A 76 2.09 -17.07 29.97
N TYR A 77 3.03 -16.47 30.71
CA TYR A 77 2.79 -15.61 31.86
C TYR A 77 2.82 -14.13 31.44
N ALA A 78 1.78 -13.70 30.73
CA ALA A 78 1.61 -12.31 30.29
C ALA A 78 1.15 -11.40 31.46
N GLY A 79 1.64 -10.18 31.51
CA GLY A 79 1.42 -9.28 32.64
C GLY A 79 2.10 -9.76 33.93
N GLU A 80 3.17 -10.55 33.82
CA GLU A 80 4.04 -10.97 34.94
C GLU A 80 5.47 -10.52 34.67
N THR A 81 6.09 -9.86 35.64
CA THR A 81 7.46 -9.36 35.52
C THR A 81 8.44 -10.27 36.24
N ALA A 82 9.49 -10.71 35.56
CA ALA A 82 10.60 -11.39 36.23
C ALA A 82 11.38 -10.38 37.09
N VAL A 83 11.54 -10.67 38.38
CA VAL A 83 12.17 -9.77 39.35
C VAL A 83 13.49 -10.31 39.91
N LYS A 84 13.74 -11.62 39.81
CA LYS A 84 14.99 -12.24 40.24
C LYS A 84 15.35 -13.43 39.37
N ILE A 85 16.62 -13.55 39.01
CA ILE A 85 17.24 -14.77 38.48
C ILE A 85 18.17 -15.29 39.58
N ASP A 86 18.02 -16.55 39.95
CA ASP A 86 18.89 -17.25 40.89
C ASP A 86 19.66 -18.32 40.12
N THR A 87 20.90 -18.01 39.75
CA THR A 87 21.73 -18.86 38.89
C THR A 87 22.21 -20.13 39.59
N ASP A 88 22.36 -20.07 40.92
CA ASP A 88 22.78 -21.20 41.74
C ASP A 88 21.65 -22.23 41.87
N ARG A 89 20.43 -21.76 42.15
CA ARG A 89 19.23 -22.63 42.23
C ARG A 89 18.61 -22.91 40.87
N ARG A 90 19.06 -22.23 39.82
CA ARG A 90 18.48 -22.22 38.47
C ARG A 90 16.97 -21.93 38.48
N THR A 91 16.57 -20.85 39.14
CA THR A 91 15.16 -20.40 39.20
C THR A 91 14.98 -18.94 38.77
N VAL A 92 13.78 -18.64 38.26
CA VAL A 92 13.30 -17.28 37.99
C VAL A 92 12.12 -16.99 38.89
N SER A 93 12.13 -15.85 39.58
CA SER A 93 11.02 -15.37 40.41
C SER A 93 10.29 -14.21 39.74
N THR A 94 8.96 -14.15 39.87
CA THR A 94 8.12 -13.06 39.34
C THR A 94 7.54 -12.17 40.43
N ASP A 95 7.08 -10.97 40.04
CA ASP A 95 6.32 -10.04 40.87
C ASP A 95 5.02 -10.63 41.44
N LYS A 96 4.49 -11.70 40.82
CA LYS A 96 3.35 -12.48 41.32
C LYS A 96 3.76 -13.66 42.23
N LYS A 97 4.97 -13.63 42.79
CA LYS A 97 5.52 -14.66 43.69
C LYS A 97 5.57 -16.07 43.08
N ARG A 98 5.59 -16.16 41.75
CA ARG A 98 5.83 -17.43 41.05
C ARG A 98 7.34 -17.70 41.04
N GLU A 99 7.73 -18.93 41.33
CA GLU A 99 9.10 -19.41 41.13
C GLU A 99 9.07 -20.51 40.06
N VAL A 100 9.91 -20.36 39.02
CA VAL A 100 9.99 -21.31 37.90
C VAL A 100 11.43 -21.78 37.76
N ALA A 101 11.64 -23.09 37.89
CA ALA A 101 12.95 -23.70 37.67
C ALA A 101 13.24 -23.85 36.17
N TYR A 102 14.51 -23.72 35.78
CA TYR A 102 14.96 -23.83 34.40
C TYR A 102 16.14 -24.78 34.27
N ASP A 103 16.21 -25.49 33.14
CA ASP A 103 17.43 -26.12 32.65
C ASP A 103 18.17 -25.19 31.71
N LYS A 104 17.44 -24.35 30.95
CA LYS A 104 17.95 -23.31 30.07
C LYS A 104 17.16 -22.01 30.22
N LEU A 105 17.85 -20.87 30.21
CA LEU A 105 17.26 -19.54 30.39
C LEU A 105 17.65 -18.60 29.25
N ILE A 106 16.68 -18.00 28.59
CA ILE A 106 16.88 -16.98 27.55
C ILE A 106 16.37 -15.63 28.08
N ILE A 107 17.24 -14.62 28.10
CA ILE A 107 16.91 -13.25 28.47
C ILE A 107 16.73 -12.44 27.18
N ALA A 108 15.49 -11.99 26.94
CA ALA A 108 15.09 -11.17 25.80
C ALA A 108 14.30 -9.93 26.26
N THR A 109 14.78 -9.28 27.32
CA THR A 109 14.14 -8.14 27.99
C THR A 109 14.12 -6.86 27.16
N GLY A 110 14.83 -6.84 26.03
CA GLY A 110 14.84 -5.73 25.08
C GLY A 110 15.35 -4.43 25.71
N SER A 111 14.67 -3.32 25.40
CA SER A 111 15.03 -1.99 25.88
C SER A 111 13.81 -1.16 26.27
N SER A 112 14.03 -0.16 27.13
CA SER A 112 13.03 0.81 27.56
C SER A 112 13.33 2.20 26.97
N PRO A 113 12.32 3.05 26.71
CA PRO A 113 12.54 4.44 26.30
C PRO A 113 13.49 5.18 27.24
N PHE A 114 14.39 5.96 26.66
CA PHE A 114 15.18 6.88 27.45
C PHE A 114 14.39 8.16 27.71
N ILE A 115 13.86 8.26 28.93
CA ILE A 115 13.21 9.46 29.44
C ILE A 115 14.30 10.44 29.88
N LEU A 116 14.27 11.67 29.36
CA LEU A 116 15.23 12.71 29.70
C LEU A 116 15.12 13.05 31.20
N PRO A 117 16.25 13.13 31.93
CA PRO A 117 16.25 13.43 33.36
C PRO A 117 16.10 14.95 33.59
N VAL A 118 15.00 15.52 33.13
CA VAL A 118 14.65 16.95 33.30
C VAL A 118 13.51 17.10 34.31
N PRO A 119 13.44 18.22 35.05
CA PRO A 119 12.34 18.48 35.96
C PRO A 119 10.97 18.37 35.28
N GLY A 120 10.06 17.62 35.88
CA GLY A 120 8.70 17.41 35.37
C GLY A 120 8.54 16.30 34.31
N ALA A 121 9.58 15.51 34.05
CA ALA A 121 9.50 14.36 33.13
C ALA A 121 8.55 13.23 33.59
N ASP A 122 8.11 13.26 34.84
CA ASP A 122 7.18 12.33 35.50
C ASP A 122 5.72 12.82 35.52
N LYS A 123 5.44 14.01 34.96
CA LYS A 123 4.10 14.60 34.92
C LYS A 123 3.16 13.83 34.02
N GLU A 124 1.86 13.93 34.33
CA GLU A 124 0.81 13.48 33.42
C GLU A 124 0.95 14.19 32.06
N GLY A 125 0.77 13.48 30.95
CA GLY A 125 0.98 14.01 29.61
C GLY A 125 2.39 13.83 29.07
N VAL A 126 3.34 13.31 29.87
CA VAL A 126 4.70 12.96 29.42
C VAL A 126 4.82 11.45 29.26
N TYR A 127 5.20 11.00 28.08
CA TYR A 127 5.28 9.58 27.76
C TYR A 127 6.53 9.25 26.93
N GLY A 128 7.04 8.03 27.10
CA GLY A 128 7.89 7.42 26.08
C GLY A 128 7.04 6.89 24.92
N PHE A 129 7.68 6.30 23.92
CA PHE A 129 6.95 5.58 22.86
C PHE A 129 7.57 4.21 22.62
N ARG A 130 6.91 3.15 23.11
CA ARG A 130 7.40 1.78 22.95
C ARG A 130 6.30 0.74 22.95
N THR A 131 5.21 0.93 23.68
CA THR A 131 4.20 -0.08 24.01
C THR A 131 2.84 0.23 23.38
N ILE A 132 1.94 -0.75 23.38
CA ILE A 132 0.52 -0.56 23.01
C ILE A 132 -0.15 0.45 23.94
N GLU A 133 0.22 0.45 25.22
CA GLU A 133 -0.28 1.39 26.22
C GLU A 133 0.11 2.83 25.88
N ASP A 134 1.34 3.06 25.40
CA ASP A 134 1.78 4.38 24.92
C ASP A 134 0.93 4.85 23.73
N CYS A 135 0.68 3.99 22.73
CA CYS A 135 -0.22 4.30 21.62
C CYS A 135 -1.61 4.71 22.09
N ARG A 136 -2.18 3.97 23.05
CA ARG A 136 -3.51 4.27 23.60
C ARG A 136 -3.51 5.61 24.33
N ALA A 137 -2.47 5.91 25.10
CA ALA A 137 -2.32 7.21 25.76
C ALA A 137 -2.27 8.35 24.74
N PHE A 138 -1.61 8.15 23.60
CA PHE A 138 -1.50 9.18 22.55
C PHE A 138 -2.86 9.41 21.88
N ILE A 139 -3.59 8.34 21.57
CA ILE A 139 -4.94 8.43 20.97
C ILE A 139 -5.91 9.13 21.93
N ASP A 140 -5.90 8.78 23.23
CA ASP A 140 -6.72 9.46 24.24
C ASP A 140 -6.36 10.95 24.37
N ALA A 141 -5.06 11.27 24.41
CA ALA A 141 -4.59 12.64 24.47
C ALA A 141 -5.00 13.45 23.23
N ALA A 142 -4.89 12.88 22.03
CA ALA A 142 -5.29 13.54 20.78
C ALA A 142 -6.81 13.79 20.70
N GLY A 143 -7.63 12.96 21.34
CA GLY A 143 -9.07 13.19 21.45
C GLY A 143 -9.46 14.35 22.38
N ARG A 144 -8.55 14.77 23.27
CA ARG A 144 -8.82 15.76 24.34
C ARG A 144 -8.05 17.06 24.18
N PHE A 145 -6.90 17.02 23.53
CA PHE A 145 -5.93 18.11 23.46
C PHE A 145 -5.51 18.37 22.01
N ARG A 146 -4.83 19.50 21.77
CA ARG A 146 -4.48 19.94 20.41
C ARG A 146 -2.99 20.00 20.14
N LYS A 147 -2.14 20.25 21.13
CA LYS A 147 -0.71 20.50 20.92
C LYS A 147 0.15 19.36 21.44
N ALA A 148 1.04 18.83 20.60
CA ALA A 148 2.01 17.82 20.98
C ALA A 148 3.45 18.26 20.70
N ALA A 149 4.34 17.96 21.63
CA ALA A 149 5.78 18.10 21.49
C ALA A 149 6.45 16.73 21.45
N VAL A 150 7.18 16.43 20.39
CA VAL A 150 7.96 15.20 20.24
C VAL A 150 9.44 15.51 20.40
N ILE A 151 10.05 15.04 21.48
CA ILE A 151 11.47 15.24 21.75
C ILE A 151 12.26 14.10 21.10
N GLY A 152 12.94 14.41 20.00
CA GLY A 152 13.82 13.51 19.24
C GLY A 152 13.46 13.44 17.76
N GLY A 153 14.35 13.95 16.90
CA GLY A 153 14.25 13.87 15.44
C GLY A 153 14.76 12.57 14.83
N GLY A 154 14.67 11.44 15.55
CA GLY A 154 15.02 10.11 15.04
C GLY A 154 13.82 9.40 14.39
N ILE A 155 14.04 8.23 13.79
CA ILE A 155 12.99 7.43 13.10
C ILE A 155 11.70 7.35 13.91
N LEU A 156 11.80 6.88 15.16
CA LEU A 156 10.65 6.68 16.05
C LEU A 156 9.92 7.99 16.40
N GLY A 157 10.67 9.07 16.62
CA GLY A 157 10.08 10.38 16.94
C GLY A 157 9.36 10.97 15.74
N LEU A 158 9.95 10.88 14.56
CA LEU A 158 9.29 11.34 13.31
C LEU A 158 8.04 10.50 13.00
N GLU A 159 8.09 9.18 13.24
CA GLU A 159 6.94 8.29 13.07
C GLU A 159 5.80 8.64 14.05
N ALA A 160 6.14 8.90 15.32
CA ALA A 160 5.17 9.36 16.31
C ALA A 160 4.57 10.72 15.93
N ALA A 161 5.42 11.66 15.49
CA ALA A 161 4.98 12.99 15.08
C ALA A 161 3.97 12.92 13.93
N LYS A 162 4.25 12.11 12.90
CA LYS A 162 3.31 11.91 11.80
C LYS A 162 2.00 11.28 12.24
N GLY A 163 2.05 10.27 13.12
CA GLY A 163 0.85 9.67 13.69
C GLY A 163 -0.02 10.68 14.44
N LEU A 164 0.59 11.54 15.26
CA LEU A 164 -0.12 12.60 15.98
C LEU A 164 -0.72 13.68 15.05
N VAL A 165 -0.03 14.02 13.96
CA VAL A 165 -0.59 14.90 12.92
C VAL A 165 -1.82 14.27 12.28
N ASN A 166 -1.78 12.97 11.94
CA ASN A 166 -2.93 12.27 11.36
C ASN A 166 -4.13 12.21 12.33
N LEU A 167 -3.87 12.23 13.64
CA LEU A 167 -4.89 12.34 14.68
C LEU A 167 -5.41 13.77 14.90
N GLY A 168 -4.93 14.75 14.13
CA GLY A 168 -5.39 16.13 14.13
C GLY A 168 -4.76 17.03 15.20
N MET A 169 -3.58 16.64 15.72
CA MET A 169 -2.79 17.49 16.62
C MET A 169 -1.85 18.43 15.84
N GLU A 170 -1.59 19.59 16.41
CA GLU A 170 -0.47 20.46 16.04
C GLU A 170 0.82 19.90 16.67
N VAL A 171 1.78 19.49 15.84
CA VAL A 171 2.95 18.74 16.30
C VAL A 171 4.24 19.51 16.08
N SER A 172 5.00 19.67 17.15
CA SER A 172 6.35 20.23 17.15
C SER A 172 7.38 19.15 17.47
N VAL A 173 8.36 18.93 16.61
CA VAL A 173 9.50 18.05 16.84
C VAL A 173 10.68 18.87 17.35
N ILE A 174 11.14 18.55 18.56
CA ILE A 174 12.26 19.19 19.24
C ILE A 174 13.47 18.28 19.04
N HIS A 175 14.57 18.83 18.56
CA HIS A 175 15.80 18.07 18.37
C HIS A 175 17.03 18.90 18.72
N HIS A 176 17.97 18.30 19.45
CA HIS A 176 19.16 19.00 19.92
C HIS A 176 20.21 19.27 18.80
N SER A 177 20.09 18.59 17.66
CA SER A 177 21.02 18.69 16.53
C SER A 177 20.43 19.56 15.42
N SER A 178 21.29 20.18 14.61
CA SER A 178 20.90 20.95 13.42
C SER A 178 20.32 20.09 12.29
N CYS A 179 20.37 18.77 12.42
CA CYS A 179 19.87 17.80 11.45
C CYS A 179 19.10 16.68 12.16
N ILE A 180 17.98 16.25 11.56
CA ILE A 180 17.21 15.07 11.96
C ILE A 180 17.84 13.80 11.41
N MET A 181 17.60 12.67 12.07
CA MET A 181 18.16 11.36 11.71
C MET A 181 19.68 11.39 11.46
N GLN A 182 20.44 12.14 12.26
CA GLN A 182 21.88 12.40 12.07
C GLN A 182 22.78 11.15 12.14
N ASN A 183 22.23 10.02 12.59
CA ASN A 183 22.91 8.72 12.60
C ASN A 183 22.69 7.92 11.30
N GLN A 184 21.68 8.29 10.51
CA GLN A 184 21.26 7.61 9.29
C GLN A 184 21.44 8.48 8.04
N LEU A 185 21.37 9.80 8.19
CA LEU A 185 21.38 10.77 7.10
C LEU A 185 22.52 11.77 7.25
N ASP A 186 22.97 12.28 6.11
CA ASP A 186 23.77 13.48 6.07
C ASP A 186 22.88 14.74 5.98
N ARG A 187 23.53 15.91 5.96
CA ARG A 187 22.83 17.20 5.99
C ARG A 187 21.87 17.35 4.81
N THR A 188 22.26 16.95 3.60
CA THR A 188 21.41 17.09 2.41
C THR A 188 20.14 16.26 2.51
N ALA A 189 20.27 14.96 2.79
CA ALA A 189 19.11 14.09 2.92
C ALA A 189 18.23 14.46 4.12
N SER A 190 18.84 14.89 5.24
CA SER A 190 18.11 15.41 6.40
C SER A 190 17.28 16.65 6.06
N SER A 191 17.82 17.60 5.29
CA SER A 191 17.10 18.82 4.91
C SER A 191 16.02 18.57 3.87
N MET A 192 16.17 17.56 3.01
CA MET A 192 15.08 17.10 2.14
C MET A 192 13.94 16.50 2.98
N LEU A 193 14.28 15.57 3.89
CA LEU A 193 13.32 14.95 4.79
C LEU A 193 12.55 15.99 5.63
N GLN A 194 13.26 16.95 6.20
CA GLN A 194 12.66 18.01 6.99
C GLN A 194 11.62 18.79 6.18
N ARG A 195 11.98 19.27 4.97
CA ARG A 195 11.06 20.02 4.11
C ARG A 195 9.81 19.22 3.75
N ASP A 196 9.97 17.94 3.43
CA ASP A 196 8.83 17.08 3.06
C ASP A 196 7.91 16.81 4.26
N LEU A 197 8.45 16.71 5.47
CA LEU A 197 7.66 16.56 6.70
C LEU A 197 7.01 17.88 7.15
N GLU A 198 7.67 19.03 6.94
CA GLU A 198 7.10 20.36 7.20
C GLU A 198 5.88 20.64 6.32
N ARG A 199 5.95 20.29 5.04
CA ARG A 199 4.80 20.34 4.10
C ARG A 199 3.62 19.50 4.56
N GLN A 200 3.86 18.55 5.45
CA GLN A 200 2.86 17.65 5.99
C GLN A 200 2.37 18.04 7.38
N GLY A 201 2.70 19.24 7.86
CA GLY A 201 2.17 19.81 9.10
C GLY A 201 3.02 19.54 10.35
N ILE A 202 4.27 19.11 10.20
CA ILE A 202 5.20 18.96 11.33
C ILE A 202 6.06 20.22 11.45
N HIS A 203 6.14 20.81 12.65
CA HIS A 203 7.02 21.94 12.93
C HIS A 203 8.33 21.46 13.56
N PHE A 204 9.48 21.97 13.12
CA PHE A 204 10.78 21.58 13.67
C PHE A 204 11.42 22.69 14.52
N PHE A 205 11.86 22.29 15.70
CA PHE A 205 12.64 23.09 16.65
C PHE A 205 14.01 22.41 16.81
N LEU A 206 14.89 22.68 15.85
CA LEU A 206 16.26 22.15 15.83
C LEU A 206 17.19 22.99 16.71
N GLU A 207 18.29 22.37 17.14
CA GLU A 207 19.27 22.99 18.06
C GLU A 207 18.60 23.48 19.36
N LYS A 208 17.57 22.77 19.81
CA LYS A 208 16.86 23.05 21.06
C LYS A 208 17.12 21.95 22.09
N ASP A 209 17.67 22.37 23.22
CA ASP A 209 17.85 21.54 24.41
C ASP A 209 16.72 21.81 25.40
N THR A 210 15.92 20.78 25.69
CA THR A 210 14.89 20.84 26.74
C THR A 210 15.54 20.98 28.13
N GLU A 211 15.13 22.00 28.87
CA GLU A 211 15.55 22.24 30.25
C GLU A 211 14.56 21.65 31.25
N ALA A 212 13.25 21.86 31.04
CA ALA A 212 12.20 21.39 31.94
C ALA A 212 10.86 21.20 31.23
N VAL A 213 10.02 20.32 31.79
CA VAL A 213 8.60 20.20 31.42
C VAL A 213 7.78 21.11 32.34
N LEU A 214 6.98 21.98 31.75
CA LEU A 214 6.15 22.97 32.45
C LEU A 214 4.83 22.38 32.97
N GLY A 215 4.17 23.11 33.87
CA GLY A 215 2.91 22.71 34.51
C GLY A 215 3.09 22.18 35.93
N THR A 216 1.98 21.94 36.62
CA THR A 216 1.96 21.45 38.01
C THR A 216 1.93 19.92 38.03
N SER A 217 0.74 19.31 38.01
CA SER A 217 0.53 17.86 37.94
C SER A 217 0.60 17.31 36.51
N ARG A 218 0.17 18.12 35.53
CA ARG A 218 0.13 17.78 34.11
C ARG A 218 1.05 18.70 33.31
N ALA A 219 1.64 18.17 32.25
CA ALA A 219 2.39 18.92 31.26
C ALA A 219 1.53 20.01 30.61
N THR A 220 2.09 21.21 30.48
CA THR A 220 1.51 22.35 29.73
C THR A 220 2.45 22.91 28.68
N GLY A 221 3.70 22.42 28.65
CA GLY A 221 4.70 22.86 27.70
C GLY A 221 6.11 22.43 28.06
N LEU A 222 7.06 22.93 27.30
CA LEU A 222 8.50 22.76 27.48
C LEU A 222 9.16 24.12 27.68
N ARG A 223 10.21 24.15 28.50
CA ARG A 223 11.20 25.23 28.53
C ARG A 223 12.51 24.72 27.97
N PHE A 224 13.13 25.52 27.12
CA PHE A 224 14.45 25.26 26.55
C PHE A 224 15.54 26.02 27.31
N LYS A 225 16.79 25.55 27.20
CA LYS A 225 17.94 26.18 27.88
C LYS A 225 18.24 27.61 27.45
N ASP A 226 17.75 28.03 26.28
CA ASP A 226 17.86 29.41 25.79
C ASP A 226 16.74 30.32 26.33
N GLY A 227 15.88 29.81 27.20
CA GLY A 227 14.78 30.52 27.83
C GLY A 227 13.48 30.54 27.02
N ALA A 228 13.47 30.03 25.78
CA ALA A 228 12.25 29.91 25.01
C ALA A 228 11.32 28.84 25.58
N GLU A 229 10.01 29.03 25.44
CA GLU A 229 8.99 28.09 25.88
C GLU A 229 8.13 27.65 24.69
N LEU A 230 7.60 26.43 24.77
CA LEU A 230 6.71 25.84 23.78
C LEU A 230 5.51 25.22 24.48
N GLU A 231 4.30 25.64 24.12
CA GLU A 231 3.07 25.05 24.65
C GLU A 231 2.83 23.65 24.09
N ALA A 232 2.53 22.68 24.96
CA ALA A 232 2.20 21.31 24.58
C ALA A 232 1.47 20.59 25.70
N ASP A 233 0.38 19.90 25.35
CA ASP A 233 -0.44 19.10 26.28
C ASP A 233 0.00 17.63 26.34
N LEU A 234 0.68 17.19 25.29
CA LEU A 234 1.26 15.86 25.12
C LEU A 234 2.75 16.01 24.80
N ILE A 235 3.61 15.39 25.59
CA ILE A 235 5.05 15.36 25.38
C ILE A 235 5.47 13.90 25.16
N VAL A 236 6.00 13.63 23.98
CA VAL A 236 6.52 12.31 23.61
C VAL A 236 8.05 12.35 23.63
N MET A 237 8.67 11.58 24.52
CA MET A 237 10.12 11.43 24.60
C MET A 237 10.59 10.26 23.72
N ALA A 238 11.15 10.60 22.56
CA ALA A 238 11.75 9.68 21.59
C ALA A 238 13.28 9.89 21.49
N ALA A 239 13.95 10.06 22.65
CA ALA A 239 15.38 10.36 22.75
C ALA A 239 16.30 9.11 22.72
N GLY A 240 15.81 8.01 22.15
CA GLY A 240 16.51 6.72 22.12
C GLY A 240 16.01 5.73 23.18
N VAL A 241 16.70 4.59 23.30
CA VAL A 241 16.33 3.49 24.20
C VAL A 241 17.54 3.01 25.00
N ARG A 242 17.27 2.36 26.15
CA ARG A 242 18.29 1.76 27.02
C ARG A 242 18.04 0.26 27.20
N PRO A 243 19.05 -0.60 26.98
CA PRO A 243 18.95 -2.03 27.25
C PRO A 243 18.52 -2.35 28.68
N ASN A 244 17.59 -3.29 28.83
CA ASN A 244 17.05 -3.70 30.12
C ASN A 244 17.95 -4.76 30.78
N ILE A 245 19.03 -4.31 31.43
CA ILE A 245 20.06 -5.17 32.04
C ILE A 245 19.91 -5.44 33.54
N GLY A 246 19.01 -4.73 34.23
CA GLY A 246 18.94 -4.75 35.69
C GLY A 246 18.79 -6.15 36.30
N LEU A 247 17.91 -6.96 35.69
CA LEU A 247 17.66 -8.34 36.11
C LEU A 247 18.90 -9.24 35.93
N ALA A 248 19.59 -9.13 34.79
CA ALA A 248 20.79 -9.90 34.50
C ALA A 248 21.94 -9.52 35.44
N LYS A 249 22.16 -8.21 35.64
CA LYS A 249 23.17 -7.70 36.56
C LYS A 249 22.94 -8.20 37.99
N ALA A 250 21.70 -8.15 38.48
CA ALA A 250 21.35 -8.67 39.80
C ALA A 250 21.49 -10.20 39.91
N GLY A 251 21.36 -10.91 38.79
CA GLY A 251 21.60 -12.35 38.68
C GLY A 251 23.07 -12.76 38.50
N GLY A 252 24.02 -11.82 38.58
CA GLY A 252 25.46 -12.12 38.47
C GLY A 252 25.98 -12.30 37.05
N LEU A 253 25.22 -11.88 36.03
CA LEU A 253 25.69 -11.92 34.65
C LEU A 253 26.58 -10.71 34.33
N ASP A 254 27.56 -10.93 33.44
CA ASP A 254 28.43 -9.87 32.95
C ASP A 254 27.65 -8.90 32.04
N VAL A 255 27.73 -7.62 32.38
CA VAL A 255 27.04 -6.54 31.68
C VAL A 255 28.00 -5.37 31.44
N ASN A 256 27.82 -4.69 30.31
CA ASN A 256 28.44 -3.40 30.02
C ASN A 256 27.34 -2.40 29.65
N ARG A 257 27.17 -2.10 28.35
CA ARG A 257 26.02 -1.33 27.86
C ARG A 257 24.79 -2.21 27.76
N ALA A 258 24.97 -3.48 27.41
CA ALA A 258 23.95 -4.52 27.49
C ALA A 258 24.52 -5.80 28.13
N ILE A 259 23.79 -6.93 28.09
CA ILE A 259 24.26 -8.24 28.59
C ILE A 259 25.30 -8.78 27.62
N ILE A 260 26.51 -9.06 28.10
CA ILE A 260 27.62 -9.49 27.25
C ILE A 260 27.37 -10.94 26.81
N VAL A 261 27.45 -11.18 25.49
CA VAL A 261 27.29 -12.51 24.91
C VAL A 261 28.39 -12.86 23.91
N ASN A 262 28.71 -14.14 23.81
CA ASN A 262 29.60 -14.68 22.78
C ASN A 262 28.86 -14.90 21.44
N GLY A 263 29.54 -15.45 20.42
CA GLY A 263 28.94 -15.70 19.10
C GLY A 263 27.76 -16.70 19.09
N TYR A 264 27.59 -17.52 20.12
CA TYR A 264 26.45 -18.44 20.28
C TYR A 264 25.35 -17.89 21.19
N MET A 265 25.43 -16.58 21.50
CA MET A 265 24.51 -15.86 22.38
C MET A 265 24.55 -16.32 23.85
N GLU A 266 25.63 -16.98 24.26
CA GLU A 266 25.87 -17.42 25.63
C GLU A 266 26.39 -16.28 26.48
N THR A 267 25.92 -16.22 27.72
CA THR A 267 26.47 -15.32 28.76
C THR A 267 27.66 -15.99 29.46
N ASN A 268 28.22 -15.32 30.47
CA ASN A 268 29.24 -15.91 31.34
C ASN A 268 28.72 -17.08 32.22
N VAL A 269 27.40 -17.22 32.35
CA VAL A 269 26.77 -18.28 33.16
C VAL A 269 26.31 -19.43 32.26
N PRO A 270 26.68 -20.69 32.54
CA PRO A 270 26.25 -21.85 31.75
C PRO A 270 24.73 -21.98 31.67
N ASP A 271 24.24 -22.38 30.50
CA ASP A 271 22.80 -22.52 30.18
C ASP A 271 21.97 -21.22 30.29
N VAL A 272 22.61 -20.06 30.40
CA VAL A 272 21.97 -18.75 30.38
C VAL A 272 22.42 -17.95 29.16
N TYR A 273 21.45 -17.47 28.40
CA TYR A 273 21.63 -16.83 27.09
C TYR A 273 20.94 -15.48 27.05
N ALA A 274 21.34 -14.60 26.14
CA ALA A 274 20.63 -13.34 25.89
C ALA A 274 20.54 -13.02 24.39
N VAL A 275 19.38 -12.52 23.97
CA VAL A 275 19.10 -12.14 22.57
C VAL A 275 18.30 -10.84 22.50
N GLY A 276 18.43 -10.10 21.40
CA GLY A 276 17.69 -8.87 21.20
C GLY A 276 18.46 -7.63 21.66
N GLU A 277 17.73 -6.53 21.89
CA GLU A 277 18.32 -5.23 22.26
C GLU A 277 18.98 -5.24 23.65
N CYS A 278 18.71 -6.26 24.47
CA CYS A 278 19.36 -6.45 25.76
C CYS A 278 20.72 -7.17 25.65
N ALA A 279 21.14 -7.61 24.46
CA ALA A 279 22.40 -8.31 24.24
C ALA A 279 23.47 -7.39 23.60
N GLU A 280 24.71 -7.56 24.05
CA GLU A 280 25.91 -6.90 23.55
C GLU A 280 26.85 -7.97 23.00
N HIS A 281 27.08 -7.94 21.68
CA HIS A 281 27.95 -8.88 20.99
C HIS A 281 29.15 -8.13 20.41
N ASN A 282 30.37 -8.50 20.82
CA ASN A 282 31.62 -7.84 20.42
C ASN A 282 31.58 -6.30 20.61
N GLY A 283 31.01 -5.84 21.73
CA GLY A 283 30.88 -4.41 22.06
C GLY A 283 29.76 -3.68 21.31
N VAL A 284 28.96 -4.38 20.49
CA VAL A 284 27.88 -3.80 19.70
C VAL A 284 26.52 -4.19 20.28
N VAL A 285 25.67 -3.18 20.48
CA VAL A 285 24.26 -3.34 20.86
C VAL A 285 23.39 -2.96 19.66
N TYR A 286 22.59 -3.91 19.17
CA TYR A 286 21.75 -3.70 18.00
C TYR A 286 20.34 -3.24 18.40
N GLY A 287 19.84 -2.21 17.71
CA GLY A 287 18.46 -1.69 17.82
C GLY A 287 17.61 -1.95 16.58
N LEU A 288 17.97 -2.95 15.77
CA LEU A 288 17.33 -3.26 14.50
C LEU A 288 16.92 -4.73 14.44
N ILE A 289 15.71 -4.99 13.94
CA ILE A 289 15.08 -6.31 14.03
C ILE A 289 15.87 -7.44 13.36
N LYS A 290 16.52 -7.18 12.22
CA LYS A 290 17.28 -8.20 11.47
C LYS A 290 18.41 -8.81 12.33
N PRO A 291 19.35 -8.01 12.88
CA PRO A 291 20.33 -8.53 13.82
C PRO A 291 19.71 -9.35 14.95
N LEU A 292 18.60 -8.90 15.53
CA LEU A 292 17.98 -9.61 16.66
C LEU A 292 17.41 -10.99 16.27
N TYR A 293 16.93 -11.13 15.04
CA TYR A 293 16.48 -12.44 14.52
C TYR A 293 17.64 -13.35 14.15
N GLU A 294 18.71 -12.82 13.58
CA GLU A 294 19.94 -13.58 13.32
C GLU A 294 20.51 -14.14 14.64
N GLN A 295 20.55 -13.32 15.70
CA GLN A 295 20.90 -13.76 17.05
C GLN A 295 20.01 -14.93 17.53
N GLY A 296 18.69 -14.78 17.41
CA GLY A 296 17.74 -15.82 17.81
C GLY A 296 17.87 -17.13 17.01
N GLN A 297 18.15 -17.04 15.70
CA GLN A 297 18.37 -18.21 14.84
C GLN A 297 19.63 -18.97 15.23
N VAL A 298 20.74 -18.26 15.48
CA VAL A 298 21.99 -18.89 15.95
C VAL A 298 21.77 -19.57 17.30
N LEU A 299 21.14 -18.88 18.25
CA LEU A 299 20.86 -19.44 19.58
C LEU A 299 19.96 -20.67 19.51
N ALA A 300 18.90 -20.63 18.70
CA ALA A 300 17.98 -21.76 18.55
C ALA A 300 18.70 -23.01 18.04
N ARG A 301 19.55 -22.88 17.01
CA ARG A 301 20.35 -23.99 16.49
C ARG A 301 21.29 -24.55 17.55
N HIS A 302 21.99 -23.67 18.27
CA HIS A 302 22.90 -24.05 19.36
C HIS A 302 22.19 -24.82 20.47
N ILE A 303 21.07 -24.31 20.98
CA ILE A 303 20.27 -24.97 22.03
C ILE A 303 19.72 -26.32 21.56
N CYS A 304 19.34 -26.43 20.29
CA CYS A 304 18.86 -27.68 19.69
C CYS A 304 19.97 -28.69 19.34
N GLY A 305 21.25 -28.38 19.58
CA GLY A 305 22.38 -29.25 19.27
C GLY A 305 22.64 -29.40 17.76
N LEU A 306 22.19 -28.45 16.95
CA LEU A 306 22.43 -28.41 15.51
C LEU A 306 23.75 -27.69 15.21
N GLU A 307 24.48 -28.16 14.21
CA GLU A 307 25.68 -27.45 13.73
C GLU A 307 25.32 -26.03 13.28
N CYS A 308 26.03 -25.03 13.80
CA CYS A 308 25.85 -23.64 13.40
C CYS A 308 27.15 -22.85 13.54
N GLU A 309 27.30 -21.87 12.65
CA GLU A 309 28.36 -20.87 12.76
C GLU A 309 28.00 -19.85 13.84
N PRO A 310 29.01 -19.30 14.56
CA PRO A 310 28.78 -18.24 15.51
C PRO A 310 28.29 -16.98 14.81
N TYR A 311 27.42 -16.22 15.47
CA TYR A 311 27.01 -14.88 15.04
C TYR A 311 28.25 -13.97 14.97
N ARG A 312 28.46 -13.32 13.82
CA ARG A 312 29.64 -12.45 13.57
C ARG A 312 29.32 -10.96 13.62
N GLY A 313 28.07 -10.60 13.92
CA GLY A 313 27.56 -9.24 13.78
C GLY A 313 26.88 -8.99 12.42
N SER A 314 26.03 -7.96 12.37
CA SER A 314 25.26 -7.59 11.18
C SER A 314 25.57 -6.17 10.71
N VAL A 315 25.49 -5.94 9.39
CA VAL A 315 25.48 -4.60 8.81
C VAL A 315 24.15 -3.91 9.12
N GLN A 316 24.23 -2.68 9.62
CA GLN A 316 23.04 -1.90 9.96
C GLN A 316 22.46 -1.23 8.71
N SER A 317 21.13 -1.33 8.57
CA SER A 317 20.36 -0.69 7.51
C SER A 317 19.04 -0.20 8.08
N ALA A 318 18.61 1.00 7.69
CA ALA A 318 17.33 1.57 8.07
C ALA A 318 16.55 2.01 6.83
N THR A 319 15.26 1.72 6.83
CA THR A 319 14.28 2.21 5.85
C THR A 319 13.26 3.02 6.63
N LEU A 320 13.05 4.29 6.25
CA LEU A 320 11.98 5.09 6.82
C LEU A 320 10.66 4.76 6.12
N LYS A 321 9.56 4.82 6.87
CA LYS A 321 8.21 4.46 6.38
C LYS A 321 7.19 5.53 6.65
N ILE A 322 7.66 6.77 6.75
CA ILE A 322 6.80 7.88 7.08
C ILE A 322 6.36 8.50 5.77
N ALA A 323 5.10 8.90 5.70
CA ALA A 323 4.67 9.97 4.81
C ALA A 323 4.82 9.73 3.29
N GLY A 324 4.89 8.47 2.85
CA GLY A 324 5.18 8.16 1.44
C GLY A 324 6.57 8.60 0.99
N ILE A 325 7.49 8.85 1.92
CA ILE A 325 8.86 9.27 1.63
C ILE A 325 9.73 8.02 1.51
N ASP A 326 10.25 7.79 0.30
CA ASP A 326 11.20 6.73 0.02
C ASP A 326 12.59 7.08 0.53
N LEU A 327 13.00 6.48 1.65
CA LEU A 327 14.32 6.68 2.26
C LEU A 327 14.96 5.35 2.67
N PHE A 328 16.23 5.17 2.31
CA PHE A 328 17.04 4.04 2.72
C PHE A 328 18.46 4.49 3.09
N SER A 329 19.01 3.94 4.17
CA SER A 329 20.40 4.14 4.58
C SER A 329 21.01 2.84 5.06
N ALA A 330 22.30 2.61 4.77
CA ALA A 330 23.03 1.46 5.28
C ALA A 330 24.53 1.72 5.41
N GLY A 331 25.17 1.05 6.37
CA GLY A 331 26.61 1.12 6.58
C GLY A 331 27.08 2.50 7.06
N GLN A 332 28.25 2.92 6.59
CA GLN A 332 28.90 4.18 6.95
C GLN A 332 28.28 5.37 6.19
N ILE A 333 27.59 6.25 6.93
CA ILE A 333 26.89 7.42 6.38
C ILE A 333 27.78 8.66 6.34
N LYS A 334 28.64 8.80 7.35
CA LYS A 334 29.57 9.92 7.49
C LYS A 334 30.80 9.66 6.65
N ASP A 335 31.08 10.60 5.76
CA ASP A 335 32.34 10.70 5.04
C ASP A 335 33.35 11.51 5.85
N ASP A 336 34.61 11.09 5.75
CA ASP A 336 35.80 11.77 6.29
C ASP A 336 36.91 11.79 5.24
N ASP A 337 38.07 12.35 5.60
CA ASP A 337 39.22 12.51 4.70
C ASP A 337 39.80 11.18 4.17
N THR A 338 39.41 10.04 4.77
CA THR A 338 39.82 8.69 4.34
C THR A 338 38.81 8.00 3.43
N THR A 339 37.66 8.64 3.18
CA THR A 339 36.58 8.08 2.36
C THR A 339 36.49 8.76 1.00
N THR A 340 36.05 8.00 -0.01
CA THR A 340 35.62 8.54 -1.31
C THR A 340 34.10 8.52 -1.38
N THR A 341 33.48 9.58 -1.90
CA THR A 341 32.01 9.62 -2.06
C THR A 341 31.58 9.85 -3.50
N ILE A 342 30.45 9.25 -3.86
CA ILE A 342 29.72 9.51 -5.10
C ILE A 342 28.36 10.06 -4.71
N ARG A 343 27.98 11.20 -5.29
CA ARG A 343 26.72 11.87 -4.99
C ARG A 343 25.96 12.14 -6.30
N LEU A 344 24.66 11.90 -6.28
CA LEU A 344 23.71 12.23 -7.34
C LEU A 344 22.56 13.00 -6.71
N VAL A 345 22.24 14.16 -7.28
CA VAL A 345 21.15 15.03 -6.83
C VAL A 345 20.31 15.40 -8.05
N ASP A 346 19.01 15.12 -7.99
CA ASP A 346 18.01 15.61 -8.94
C ASP A 346 16.92 16.31 -8.14
N GLU A 347 17.02 17.64 -8.07
CA GLU A 347 16.08 18.46 -7.29
C GLU A 347 14.67 18.47 -7.88
N SER A 348 14.55 18.31 -9.20
CA SER A 348 13.26 18.32 -9.90
C SER A 348 12.45 17.06 -9.61
N ALA A 349 13.12 15.92 -9.52
CA ALA A 349 12.52 14.64 -9.16
C ALA A 349 12.53 14.39 -7.63
N GLY A 350 13.13 15.28 -6.84
CA GLY A 350 13.29 15.09 -5.39
C GLY A 350 14.20 13.92 -5.01
N ILE A 351 15.17 13.56 -5.85
CA ILE A 351 16.05 12.39 -5.67
C ILE A 351 17.41 12.81 -5.13
N TYR A 352 17.88 12.08 -4.12
CA TYR A 352 19.25 12.19 -3.61
C TYR A 352 19.84 10.81 -3.36
N LYS A 353 21.03 10.54 -3.92
CA LYS A 353 21.77 9.30 -3.71
C LYS A 353 23.22 9.61 -3.33
N LYS A 354 23.71 8.97 -2.27
CA LYS A 354 25.11 9.02 -1.84
C LYS A 354 25.64 7.62 -1.61
N ALA A 355 26.80 7.31 -2.17
CA ALA A 355 27.57 6.12 -1.83
C ALA A 355 28.91 6.54 -1.22
N VAL A 356 29.31 5.86 -0.15
CA VAL A 356 30.56 6.08 0.58
C VAL A 356 31.44 4.85 0.40
N PHE A 357 32.72 5.08 0.12
CA PHE A 357 33.73 4.06 -0.09
C PHE A 357 34.91 4.28 0.85
N GLN A 358 35.40 3.19 1.45
CA GLN A 358 36.62 3.14 2.25
C GLN A 358 37.57 2.18 1.54
N ASP A 359 38.81 2.60 1.28
CA ASP A 359 39.80 1.78 0.54
C ASP A 359 39.25 1.22 -0.78
N ASP A 360 38.55 2.06 -1.54
CA ASP A 360 37.79 1.73 -2.77
C ASP A 360 36.65 0.70 -2.60
N GLN A 361 36.38 0.22 -1.38
CA GLN A 361 35.29 -0.71 -1.09
C GLN A 361 34.05 0.02 -0.59
N MET A 362 32.87 -0.42 -1.03
CA MET A 362 31.60 0.19 -0.62
C MET A 362 31.39 0.04 0.90
N ALA A 363 31.33 1.17 1.60
CA ALA A 363 31.21 1.25 3.05
C ALA A 363 29.80 1.68 3.49
N GLY A 364 29.10 2.48 2.68
CA GLY A 364 27.74 2.89 3.01
C GLY A 364 26.98 3.57 1.87
N VAL A 365 25.68 3.79 2.11
CA VAL A 365 24.76 4.36 1.12
C VAL A 365 23.62 5.14 1.78
N ILE A 366 23.19 6.22 1.13
CA ILE A 366 21.96 6.96 1.39
C ILE A 366 21.17 7.05 0.08
N LEU A 367 19.90 6.69 0.11
CA LEU A 367 18.95 6.84 -1.00
C LEU A 367 17.72 7.60 -0.51
N TYR A 368 17.33 8.64 -1.23
CA TYR A 368 16.18 9.49 -0.97
C TYR A 368 15.39 9.68 -2.27
N GLY A 369 14.07 9.59 -2.20
CA GLY A 369 13.14 9.75 -3.33
C GLY A 369 13.13 8.55 -4.29
N ASP A 370 14.29 7.93 -4.52
CA ASP A 370 14.43 6.69 -5.28
C ASP A 370 15.26 5.68 -4.49
N THR A 371 14.57 4.73 -3.84
CA THR A 371 15.20 3.63 -3.09
C THR A 371 15.29 2.33 -3.88
N ARG A 372 15.10 2.36 -5.20
CA ARG A 372 15.33 1.18 -6.05
C ARG A 372 16.79 0.73 -5.93
N ASN A 373 17.02 -0.56 -6.14
CA ASN A 373 18.33 -1.21 -5.96
C ASN A 373 18.92 -1.15 -4.53
N LYS A 374 18.18 -0.72 -3.50
CA LYS A 374 18.66 -0.73 -2.10
C LYS A 374 19.24 -2.08 -1.67
N GLN A 375 18.65 -3.19 -2.10
CA GLN A 375 19.16 -4.53 -1.78
C GLN A 375 20.51 -4.80 -2.46
N LYS A 376 20.63 -4.52 -3.76
CA LYS A 376 21.90 -4.70 -4.50
C LYS A 376 23.02 -3.85 -3.90
N LEU A 377 22.72 -2.65 -3.43
CA LEU A 377 23.69 -1.75 -2.79
C LEU A 377 24.04 -2.23 -1.38
N LEU A 378 23.07 -2.72 -0.60
CA LEU A 378 23.33 -3.36 0.69
C LEU A 378 24.21 -4.60 0.56
N ASP A 379 23.92 -5.47 -0.42
CA ASP A 379 24.74 -6.62 -0.76
C ASP A 379 26.16 -6.20 -1.15
N SER A 380 26.31 -5.07 -1.82
CA SER A 380 27.60 -4.52 -2.22
C SER A 380 28.41 -4.03 -1.01
N ILE A 381 27.75 -3.49 0.02
CA ILE A 381 28.37 -3.18 1.32
C ILE A 381 28.80 -4.46 2.04
N ILE A 382 27.90 -5.45 2.15
CA ILE A 382 28.18 -6.73 2.83
C ILE A 382 29.35 -7.46 2.16
N LYS A 383 29.41 -7.46 0.83
CA LYS A 383 30.45 -8.10 0.02
C LYS A 383 31.69 -7.23 -0.21
N LYS A 384 31.73 -6.01 0.36
CA LYS A 384 32.82 -5.04 0.20
C LYS A 384 33.24 -4.83 -1.27
N ARG A 385 32.25 -4.64 -2.14
CA ARG A 385 32.50 -4.50 -3.59
C ARG A 385 33.25 -3.21 -3.92
N ASP A 386 34.11 -3.30 -4.92
CA ASP A 386 34.93 -2.20 -5.43
C ASP A 386 34.11 -1.10 -6.12
N ILE A 387 34.58 0.15 -5.98
CA ILE A 387 33.97 1.37 -6.52
C ILE A 387 33.75 1.33 -8.03
N THR A 388 34.62 0.68 -8.81
CA THR A 388 34.50 0.60 -10.28
C THR A 388 33.25 -0.17 -10.72
N VAL A 389 32.88 -1.20 -9.96
CA VAL A 389 31.69 -2.04 -10.20
C VAL A 389 30.42 -1.29 -9.80
N VAL A 390 30.48 -0.53 -8.70
CA VAL A 390 29.33 0.21 -8.18
C VAL A 390 29.05 1.46 -9.03
N LYS A 391 30.08 2.20 -9.46
CA LYS A 391 29.96 3.41 -10.29
C LYS A 391 29.09 3.22 -11.53
N LYS A 392 29.30 2.14 -12.30
CA LYS A 392 28.54 1.87 -13.53
C LYS A 392 27.04 1.68 -13.28
N ASN A 393 26.66 1.13 -12.13
CA ASN A 393 25.28 0.82 -11.78
C ASN A 393 24.60 1.94 -10.97
N PHE A 394 25.38 2.81 -10.32
CA PHE A 394 24.87 3.86 -9.44
C PHE A 394 24.16 5.00 -10.22
N PHE A 395 24.60 5.28 -11.45
CA PHE A 395 24.05 6.32 -12.33
C PHE A 395 22.93 5.84 -13.27
N GLN A 396 22.67 4.52 -13.34
CA GLN A 396 21.58 4.01 -14.17
C GLN A 396 20.23 4.30 -13.50
N SER A 397 19.66 5.44 -13.87
CA SER A 397 18.25 5.75 -13.64
C SER A 397 17.47 5.16 -14.82
N GLY A 398 16.75 4.05 -14.62
CA GLY A 398 15.82 3.53 -15.64
C GLY A 398 16.08 2.13 -16.19
N GLY A 399 16.45 1.17 -15.34
CA GLY A 399 16.18 -0.24 -15.62
C GLY A 399 15.14 -0.73 -14.63
N GLU A 400 13.95 -1.12 -15.09
CA GLU A 400 12.99 -1.83 -14.24
C GLU A 400 13.68 -3.09 -13.70
N SER A 401 13.89 -3.15 -12.37
CA SER A 401 14.06 -4.45 -11.74
C SER A 401 12.67 -5.05 -11.59
N THR A 402 12.11 -5.56 -12.69
CA THR A 402 10.95 -6.45 -12.64
C THR A 402 11.33 -7.63 -11.74
N VAL A 403 10.41 -8.08 -10.88
CA VAL A 403 10.59 -9.30 -10.09
C VAL A 403 11.12 -10.45 -10.94
N SER A 404 10.75 -10.51 -12.23
CA SER A 404 11.23 -11.48 -13.22
C SER A 404 12.75 -11.52 -13.39
N SER A 405 13.42 -10.37 -13.31
CA SER A 405 14.87 -10.25 -13.46
C SER A 405 15.67 -10.58 -12.19
N MET A 406 15.02 -10.73 -11.03
CA MET A 406 15.70 -11.04 -9.77
C MET A 406 16.16 -12.52 -9.73
N PRO A 407 17.42 -12.82 -9.37
CA PRO A 407 17.86 -14.18 -9.09
C PRO A 407 17.11 -14.82 -7.92
N LEU A 408 16.92 -16.14 -7.93
CA LEU A 408 16.25 -16.87 -6.84
C LEU A 408 16.94 -16.69 -5.47
N GLY A 409 18.26 -16.52 -5.46
CA GLY A 409 19.02 -16.25 -4.24
C GLY A 409 18.93 -14.82 -3.72
N GLU A 410 18.32 -13.89 -4.46
CA GLU A 410 18.23 -12.47 -4.05
C GLU A 410 17.27 -12.31 -2.86
N THR A 411 17.70 -11.54 -1.86
CA THR A 411 16.91 -11.34 -0.63
C THR A 411 15.76 -10.38 -0.87
N VAL A 412 14.54 -10.82 -0.56
CA VAL A 412 13.30 -10.03 -0.69
C VAL A 412 12.91 -9.45 0.66
N CYS A 413 12.91 -10.25 1.73
CA CYS A 413 12.64 -9.79 3.08
C CYS A 413 13.92 -9.69 3.90
N GLN A 414 14.46 -8.47 4.02
CA GLN A 414 15.69 -8.22 4.76
C GLN A 414 15.56 -8.53 6.27
N CYS A 415 14.39 -8.32 6.87
CA CYS A 415 14.19 -8.58 8.31
C CYS A 415 14.30 -10.06 8.68
N HIS A 416 13.74 -10.94 7.85
CA HIS A 416 13.70 -12.38 8.09
C HIS A 416 14.69 -13.17 7.21
N ALA A 417 15.54 -12.46 6.44
CA ALA A 417 16.47 -13.01 5.46
C ALA A 417 15.81 -13.99 4.46
N VAL A 418 14.61 -13.66 3.98
CA VAL A 418 13.86 -14.51 3.05
C VAL A 418 14.18 -14.13 1.61
N SER A 419 14.65 -15.09 0.81
CA SER A 419 14.97 -14.92 -0.61
C SER A 419 13.75 -15.04 -1.52
N LYS A 420 13.88 -14.57 -2.76
CA LYS A 420 12.88 -14.80 -3.84
C LYS A 420 12.57 -16.30 -3.98
N GLY A 421 13.58 -17.14 -3.98
CA GLY A 421 13.44 -18.60 -4.10
C GLY A 421 12.63 -19.20 -2.96
N ALA A 422 12.91 -18.81 -1.71
CA ALA A 422 12.16 -19.29 -0.55
C ALA A 422 10.68 -18.85 -0.58
N ILE A 423 10.39 -17.64 -1.09
CA ILE A 423 9.00 -17.18 -1.28
C ILE A 423 8.31 -17.97 -2.38
N ILE A 424 8.96 -18.13 -3.54
CA ILE A 424 8.40 -18.91 -4.66
C ILE A 424 8.15 -20.36 -4.26
N GLU A 425 9.10 -20.99 -3.58
CA GLU A 425 8.95 -22.35 -3.06
C GLU A 425 7.77 -22.45 -2.09
N ALA A 426 7.68 -21.54 -1.11
CA ALA A 426 6.57 -21.53 -0.17
C ALA A 426 5.21 -21.32 -0.85
N VAL A 427 5.14 -20.41 -1.82
CA VAL A 427 3.94 -20.15 -2.63
C VAL A 427 3.51 -21.41 -3.38
N LYS A 428 4.45 -22.11 -4.03
CA LYS A 428 4.19 -23.34 -4.79
C LYS A 428 3.82 -24.51 -3.89
N SER A 429 4.56 -24.74 -2.81
CA SER A 429 4.36 -25.91 -1.94
C SER A 429 3.11 -25.82 -1.06
N HIS A 430 2.60 -24.61 -0.77
CA HIS A 430 1.47 -24.40 0.15
C HIS A 430 0.31 -23.61 -0.49
N ASP A 431 0.31 -23.44 -1.82
CA ASP A 431 -0.72 -22.73 -2.59
C ASP A 431 -1.10 -21.34 -2.03
N LEU A 432 -0.09 -20.55 -1.66
CA LEU A 432 -0.29 -19.27 -0.98
C LEU A 432 -0.76 -18.20 -1.99
N LYS A 433 -1.90 -17.55 -1.75
CA LYS A 433 -2.51 -16.58 -2.70
C LYS A 433 -2.37 -15.12 -2.32
N THR A 434 -2.06 -14.82 -1.06
CA THR A 434 -1.97 -13.44 -0.58
C THR A 434 -0.65 -13.16 0.11
N ALA A 435 -0.25 -11.88 0.18
CA ALA A 435 0.91 -11.48 0.98
C ALA A 435 0.73 -11.82 2.46
N GLY A 436 -0.52 -11.92 2.94
CA GLY A 436 -0.84 -12.43 4.27
C GLY A 436 -0.49 -13.91 4.45
N ASP A 437 -0.69 -14.73 3.43
CA ASP A 437 -0.38 -16.17 3.45
C ASP A 437 1.14 -16.39 3.35
N VAL A 438 1.82 -15.64 2.47
CA VAL A 438 3.30 -15.60 2.43
C VAL A 438 3.87 -15.15 3.76
N LYS A 439 3.29 -14.13 4.40
CA LYS A 439 3.67 -13.70 5.76
C LYS A 439 3.48 -14.83 6.77
N ARG A 440 2.39 -15.60 6.70
CA ARG A 440 2.12 -16.69 7.63
C ARG A 440 3.13 -17.83 7.49
N CYS A 441 3.45 -18.21 6.24
CA CYS A 441 4.33 -19.32 5.92
C CYS A 441 5.82 -18.96 6.06
N THR A 442 6.26 -17.88 5.41
CA THR A 442 7.69 -17.50 5.31
C THR A 442 8.11 -16.45 6.33
N LYS A 443 7.16 -15.80 6.99
CA LYS A 443 7.37 -14.63 7.88
C LYS A 443 7.81 -13.37 7.14
N ALA A 444 7.99 -13.41 5.81
CA ALA A 444 8.25 -12.23 4.99
C ALA A 444 7.11 -11.20 5.14
N SER A 445 7.41 -9.90 5.15
CA SER A 445 6.48 -8.82 5.53
C SER A 445 5.97 -8.85 6.99
N GLY A 446 6.39 -9.83 7.79
CA GLY A 446 5.94 -9.99 9.18
C GLY A 446 6.51 -8.99 10.18
N SER A 447 7.66 -8.37 9.86
CA SER A 447 8.37 -7.42 10.76
C SER A 447 8.27 -5.98 10.28
N CYS A 448 9.19 -5.47 9.45
CA CYS A 448 9.01 -4.08 9.03
C CYS A 448 7.81 -3.92 8.08
N GLY A 449 7.50 -4.91 7.23
CA GLY A 449 6.47 -4.81 6.18
C GLY A 449 6.93 -4.15 4.88
N GLY A 450 8.22 -3.82 4.74
CA GLY A 450 8.74 -3.00 3.63
C GLY A 450 8.89 -3.76 2.32
N CYS A 451 8.91 -5.08 2.39
CA CYS A 451 8.94 -5.97 1.23
C CYS A 451 7.52 -6.39 0.79
N ARG A 452 6.46 -5.84 1.40
CA ARG A 452 5.08 -6.24 1.07
C ARG A 452 4.74 -6.01 -0.41
N PRO A 453 5.00 -4.83 -1.01
CA PRO A 453 4.68 -4.61 -2.42
C PRO A 453 5.42 -5.59 -3.33
N LEU A 454 6.70 -5.85 -3.03
CA LEU A 454 7.53 -6.80 -3.76
C LEU A 454 7.05 -8.26 -3.60
N ILE A 455 6.46 -8.61 -2.46
CA ILE A 455 5.82 -9.92 -2.26
C ILE A 455 4.52 -10.03 -3.05
N GLU A 456 3.74 -8.96 -3.12
CA GLU A 456 2.51 -8.93 -3.92
C GLU A 456 2.86 -9.08 -5.41
N GLU A 457 3.91 -8.40 -5.90
CA GLU A 457 4.47 -8.59 -7.24
C GLU A 457 5.06 -10.01 -7.43
N LEU A 458 5.74 -10.58 -6.43
CA LEU A 458 6.23 -11.97 -6.46
C LEU A 458 5.11 -13.01 -6.47
N LEU A 459 3.96 -12.73 -5.86
CA LEU A 459 2.80 -13.62 -5.89
C LEU A 459 2.17 -13.62 -7.28
N ILE A 460 2.08 -12.45 -7.92
CA ILE A 460 1.70 -12.31 -9.32
C ILE A 460 2.69 -13.10 -10.19
N HIS A 461 4.00 -12.88 -10.02
CA HIS A 461 5.04 -13.57 -10.77
C HIS A 461 5.16 -15.08 -10.49
N ALA A 462 4.97 -15.53 -9.25
CA ALA A 462 5.02 -16.95 -8.90
C ALA A 462 3.82 -17.70 -9.45
N ALA A 463 2.66 -17.04 -9.54
CA ALA A 463 1.50 -17.53 -10.27
C ALA A 463 1.76 -17.58 -11.80
N GLU A 464 2.65 -16.74 -12.34
CA GLU A 464 3.06 -16.76 -13.75
C GLU A 464 4.04 -17.91 -14.11
N HIS A 465 4.72 -18.55 -13.14
CA HIS A 465 5.77 -19.57 -13.38
C HIS A 465 5.34 -21.02 -13.08
N GLU A 466 4.06 -21.33 -13.31
CA GLU A 466 3.47 -22.68 -13.31
C GLU A 466 2.93 -23.07 -14.71
N TYR A 467 3.61 -22.70 -15.80
CA TYR A 467 3.12 -23.03 -17.14
C TYR A 467 4.23 -23.40 -18.14
N GLU A 468 4.25 -24.66 -18.58
CA GLU A 468 4.75 -25.08 -19.90
C GLU A 468 3.91 -24.33 -20.95
N GLU A 469 4.48 -23.39 -21.75
CA GLU A 469 3.79 -22.54 -22.77
C GLU A 469 2.38 -22.03 -22.36
N PRO A 470 2.16 -20.72 -22.12
CA PRO A 470 0.97 -20.29 -21.38
C PRO A 470 -0.34 -20.83 -22.00
N ALA A 471 -1.15 -21.45 -21.15
CA ALA A 471 -2.57 -21.69 -21.38
C ALA A 471 -3.32 -21.60 -20.03
N GLY A 472 -3.35 -20.47 -19.37
CA GLY A 472 -3.50 -19.19 -20.03
C GLY A 472 -4.26 -18.28 -19.12
N ALA A 473 -4.72 -17.17 -19.70
CA ALA A 473 -5.64 -16.30 -19.02
C ALA A 473 -6.81 -17.10 -18.44
N GLN A 474 -7.45 -16.50 -17.44
CA GLN A 474 -8.67 -17.05 -16.89
C GLN A 474 -9.65 -17.26 -18.05
N ALA A 475 -10.10 -18.49 -18.24
CA ALA A 475 -11.11 -18.79 -19.24
C ALA A 475 -12.31 -17.86 -19.01
N MET A 476 -12.87 -17.31 -20.09
CA MET A 476 -13.93 -16.29 -20.02
C MET A 476 -15.09 -16.71 -19.08
N CYS A 477 -15.40 -18.00 -19.04
CA CYS A 477 -16.25 -18.60 -18.03
C CYS A 477 -16.03 -20.12 -17.97
N SER A 478 -16.76 -20.81 -17.09
CA SER A 478 -16.71 -22.28 -16.96
C SER A 478 -17.13 -23.06 -18.22
N CYS A 479 -17.83 -22.42 -19.17
CA CYS A 479 -18.32 -23.05 -20.41
C CYS A 479 -17.24 -23.20 -21.49
N THR A 480 -16.07 -22.59 -21.35
CA THR A 480 -14.95 -22.68 -22.30
C THR A 480 -13.63 -22.84 -21.54
N SER A 481 -12.58 -23.28 -22.24
CA SER A 481 -11.20 -23.19 -21.75
C SER A 481 -10.47 -21.98 -22.33
N LEU A 482 -11.08 -21.27 -23.28
CA LEU A 482 -10.50 -20.12 -23.95
C LEU A 482 -10.64 -18.83 -23.12
N THR A 483 -9.64 -17.99 -23.22
CA THR A 483 -9.59 -16.64 -22.63
C THR A 483 -10.44 -15.65 -23.42
N GLU A 484 -10.77 -14.49 -22.86
CA GLU A 484 -11.51 -13.46 -23.62
C GLU A 484 -10.73 -12.97 -24.85
N ASP A 485 -9.43 -12.75 -24.71
CA ASP A 485 -8.55 -12.34 -25.81
C ASP A 485 -8.47 -13.41 -26.90
N GLU A 486 -8.33 -14.69 -26.54
CA GLU A 486 -8.34 -15.82 -27.49
C GLU A 486 -9.69 -15.93 -28.21
N VAL A 487 -10.80 -15.68 -27.52
CA VAL A 487 -12.14 -15.71 -28.13
C VAL A 487 -12.28 -14.57 -29.14
N VAL A 488 -11.85 -13.35 -28.79
CA VAL A 488 -11.85 -12.19 -29.70
C VAL A 488 -10.98 -12.46 -30.92
N GLU A 489 -9.76 -12.97 -30.71
CA GLU A 489 -8.83 -13.33 -31.78
C GLU A 489 -9.43 -14.40 -32.71
N GLN A 490 -10.01 -15.47 -32.16
CA GLN A 490 -10.61 -16.53 -32.97
C GLN A 490 -11.87 -16.06 -33.72
N ILE A 491 -12.69 -15.17 -33.14
CA ILE A 491 -13.82 -14.54 -33.85
C ILE A 491 -13.32 -13.77 -35.08
N GLN A 492 -12.24 -13.01 -34.94
CA GLN A 492 -11.64 -12.24 -36.03
C GLN A 492 -10.99 -13.14 -37.08
N MET A 493 -10.14 -14.08 -36.66
CA MET A 493 -9.39 -14.98 -37.55
C MET A 493 -10.30 -15.88 -38.39
N ARG A 494 -11.36 -16.43 -37.78
CA ARG A 494 -12.30 -17.34 -38.44
C ARG A 494 -13.52 -16.64 -39.03
N GLN A 495 -13.60 -15.31 -38.88
CA GLN A 495 -14.73 -14.49 -39.29
C GLN A 495 -16.09 -15.03 -38.84
N LEU A 496 -16.21 -15.41 -37.56
CA LEU A 496 -17.46 -15.91 -37.00
C LEU A 496 -18.52 -14.80 -36.97
N SER A 497 -19.80 -15.15 -37.12
CA SER A 497 -20.90 -14.17 -37.26
C SER A 497 -22.06 -14.36 -36.31
N SER A 498 -22.27 -15.55 -35.74
CA SER A 498 -23.33 -15.80 -34.77
C SER A 498 -22.77 -16.40 -33.48
N VAL A 499 -23.50 -16.25 -32.36
CA VAL A 499 -23.12 -16.88 -31.08
C VAL A 499 -23.03 -18.40 -31.23
N GLN A 500 -23.92 -18.98 -32.04
CA GLN A 500 -23.94 -20.41 -32.30
C GLN A 500 -22.71 -20.86 -33.10
N ASP A 501 -22.21 -20.04 -34.04
CA ASP A 501 -20.94 -20.30 -34.74
C ASP A 501 -19.75 -20.24 -33.77
N VAL A 502 -19.71 -19.24 -32.89
CA VAL A 502 -18.65 -19.10 -31.87
C VAL A 502 -18.63 -20.31 -30.95
N MET A 503 -19.78 -20.70 -30.41
CA MET A 503 -19.86 -21.81 -29.47
C MET A 503 -19.54 -23.16 -30.12
N SER A 504 -20.07 -23.42 -31.32
CA SER A 504 -19.84 -24.70 -32.00
C SER A 504 -18.40 -24.83 -32.51
N GLN A 505 -17.83 -23.78 -33.11
CA GLN A 505 -16.51 -23.86 -33.74
C GLN A 505 -15.36 -23.70 -32.75
N LEU A 506 -15.58 -23.05 -31.61
CA LEU A 506 -14.58 -22.88 -30.55
C LEU A 506 -14.73 -23.89 -29.41
N GLY A 507 -15.63 -24.88 -29.53
CA GLY A 507 -15.71 -26.02 -28.62
C GLY A 507 -16.30 -25.71 -27.24
N TRP A 508 -17.34 -24.86 -27.18
CA TRP A 508 -18.07 -24.61 -25.94
C TRP A 508 -18.66 -25.90 -25.37
N LYS A 509 -18.60 -26.05 -24.03
CA LYS A 509 -19.11 -27.24 -23.32
C LYS A 509 -20.63 -27.39 -23.43
N THR A 510 -21.36 -26.29 -23.64
CA THR A 510 -22.83 -26.26 -23.74
C THR A 510 -23.26 -25.29 -24.84
N GLY A 511 -24.12 -25.73 -25.77
CA GLY A 511 -24.58 -24.92 -26.90
C GLY A 511 -25.50 -23.74 -26.54
N SER A 512 -25.97 -23.65 -25.30
CA SER A 512 -26.80 -22.55 -24.79
C SER A 512 -26.04 -21.48 -23.99
N GLY A 513 -24.74 -21.68 -23.73
CA GLY A 513 -23.93 -20.78 -22.91
C GLY A 513 -24.37 -20.61 -21.45
N CYS A 514 -23.74 -19.67 -20.73
CA CYS A 514 -24.11 -19.22 -19.39
C CYS A 514 -24.33 -17.69 -19.36
N SER A 515 -24.77 -17.16 -18.21
CA SER A 515 -25.01 -15.73 -18.00
C SER A 515 -23.77 -14.82 -18.14
N VAL A 516 -22.57 -15.39 -18.20
CA VAL A 516 -21.31 -14.65 -18.39
C VAL A 516 -20.91 -14.62 -19.87
N CYS A 517 -20.80 -15.78 -20.53
CA CYS A 517 -20.31 -15.84 -21.90
C CYS A 517 -21.32 -15.37 -22.95
N MET A 518 -22.62 -15.55 -22.72
CA MET A 518 -23.63 -15.14 -23.70
C MET A 518 -23.57 -13.63 -23.95
N PRO A 519 -23.68 -12.75 -22.93
CA PRO A 519 -23.56 -11.31 -23.15
C PRO A 519 -22.19 -10.87 -23.69
N ALA A 520 -21.10 -11.51 -23.23
CA ALA A 520 -19.75 -11.18 -23.69
C ALA A 520 -19.54 -11.48 -25.19
N ILE A 521 -19.97 -12.65 -25.66
CA ILE A 521 -19.86 -13.02 -27.09
C ILE A 521 -20.73 -12.09 -27.94
N HIS A 522 -21.93 -11.73 -27.47
CA HIS A 522 -22.77 -10.74 -28.16
C HIS A 522 -22.09 -9.37 -28.25
N TYR A 523 -21.44 -8.91 -27.18
CA TYR A 523 -20.65 -7.68 -27.19
C TYR A 523 -19.52 -7.75 -28.22
N TYR A 524 -18.70 -8.80 -28.17
CA TYR A 524 -17.55 -8.96 -29.07
C TYR A 524 -17.95 -9.09 -30.54
N LEU A 525 -18.98 -9.89 -30.85
CA LEU A 525 -19.48 -10.02 -32.23
C LEU A 525 -19.97 -8.67 -32.77
N ARG A 526 -20.69 -7.89 -31.96
CA ARG A 526 -21.22 -6.59 -32.38
C ARG A 526 -20.13 -5.53 -32.52
N MET A 527 -19.12 -5.55 -31.66
CA MET A 527 -17.95 -4.68 -31.74
C MET A 527 -17.09 -5.00 -32.97
N ILE A 528 -16.83 -6.27 -33.24
CA ILE A 528 -15.96 -6.73 -34.34
C ILE A 528 -16.68 -6.62 -35.70
N LYS A 529 -17.99 -6.89 -35.73
CA LYS A 529 -18.84 -6.83 -36.93
C LYS A 529 -20.11 -6.00 -36.69
N PRO A 530 -20.01 -4.67 -36.78
CA PRO A 530 -21.18 -3.80 -36.79
C PRO A 530 -22.02 -4.10 -38.05
N GLY A 531 -23.28 -4.53 -37.90
CA GLY A 531 -24.12 -4.94 -39.04
C GLY A 531 -24.82 -6.29 -38.93
N VAL A 532 -24.42 -7.14 -37.98
CA VAL A 532 -25.00 -8.49 -37.80
C VAL A 532 -26.01 -8.44 -36.66
N THR A 533 -27.30 -8.57 -36.98
CA THR A 533 -28.39 -8.69 -36.00
C THR A 533 -28.16 -9.92 -35.13
N ALA A 534 -27.79 -9.70 -33.87
CA ALA A 534 -27.87 -10.74 -32.85
C ALA A 534 -29.34 -11.10 -32.62
N ASP A 535 -29.66 -12.40 -32.64
CA ASP A 535 -31.01 -12.97 -32.65
C ASP A 535 -31.92 -12.68 -31.43
N GLU A 536 -31.55 -11.80 -30.49
CA GLU A 536 -32.45 -11.39 -29.42
C GLU A 536 -32.31 -9.90 -29.06
N PRO A 537 -33.43 -9.21 -28.74
CA PRO A 537 -33.36 -7.90 -28.12
C PRO A 537 -32.68 -8.04 -26.76
N LEU A 538 -31.58 -7.31 -26.56
CA LEU A 538 -30.87 -7.22 -25.29
C LEU A 538 -31.90 -6.94 -24.17
N LEU A 539 -32.07 -7.92 -23.29
CA LEU A 539 -33.10 -7.99 -22.25
C LEU A 539 -33.38 -6.63 -21.60
N HIS A 540 -34.63 -6.17 -21.71
CA HIS A 540 -35.20 -5.18 -20.81
C HIS A 540 -35.31 -5.81 -19.41
N GLU A 541 -34.23 -5.79 -18.64
CA GLU A 541 -34.29 -6.04 -17.20
C GLU A 541 -34.86 -4.80 -16.52
N ASP A 542 -36.18 -4.69 -16.58
CA ASP A 542 -37.03 -4.31 -15.46
C ASP A 542 -38.48 -4.43 -15.93
N GLY A 543 -39.26 -5.31 -15.27
CA GLY A 543 -40.72 -5.36 -15.40
C GLY A 543 -41.43 -4.12 -14.84
N GLY A 544 -40.77 -2.96 -14.88
CA GLY A 544 -41.22 -1.67 -14.37
C GLY A 544 -41.19 -0.61 -15.47
N CYS A 545 -42.33 -0.44 -16.13
CA CYS A 545 -42.69 0.62 -17.07
C CYS A 545 -42.12 2.01 -16.69
N THR A 546 -40.91 2.36 -17.12
CA THR A 546 -40.25 3.65 -16.86
C THR A 546 -39.66 4.20 -18.15
N ILE A 547 -39.95 5.46 -18.46
CA ILE A 547 -39.46 6.15 -19.65
C ILE A 547 -38.47 7.25 -19.22
N VAL A 548 -37.37 7.40 -19.97
CA VAL A 548 -36.38 8.46 -19.78
C VAL A 548 -36.21 9.18 -21.12
N PRO A 549 -36.74 10.39 -21.32
CA PRO A 549 -36.53 11.16 -22.54
C PRO A 549 -35.06 11.54 -22.73
N GLN A 550 -34.56 11.40 -23.95
CA GLN A 550 -33.21 11.76 -24.35
C GLN A 550 -33.08 13.28 -24.39
N THR A 551 -32.29 13.83 -23.47
CA THR A 551 -32.00 15.26 -23.33
C THR A 551 -30.50 15.47 -23.46
N TYR A 552 -30.03 15.73 -24.68
CA TYR A 552 -28.60 15.75 -24.97
C TYR A 552 -27.86 16.84 -24.17
N GLY A 553 -26.73 16.48 -23.57
CA GLY A 553 -25.93 17.36 -22.71
C GLY A 553 -26.66 17.86 -21.45
N GLY A 554 -27.80 17.23 -21.09
CA GLY A 554 -28.67 17.69 -20.00
C GLY A 554 -29.53 18.91 -20.37
N LEU A 555 -29.63 19.24 -21.67
CA LEU A 555 -30.47 20.33 -22.17
C LEU A 555 -31.89 19.86 -22.44
N ILE A 556 -32.86 20.69 -22.03
CA ILE A 556 -34.27 20.54 -22.37
C ILE A 556 -34.85 21.91 -22.72
N LYS A 557 -35.54 22.00 -23.85
CA LYS A 557 -36.19 23.25 -24.29
C LYS A 557 -37.55 23.43 -23.62
N ALA A 558 -38.07 24.65 -23.67
CA ALA A 558 -39.34 25.00 -23.04
C ALA A 558 -40.56 24.26 -23.64
N ASP A 559 -40.53 23.99 -24.94
CA ASP A 559 -41.53 23.17 -25.65
C ASP A 559 -41.41 21.69 -25.28
N GLU A 560 -40.20 21.13 -25.30
CA GLU A 560 -39.94 19.74 -24.87
C GLU A 560 -40.36 19.49 -23.41
N LEU A 561 -40.03 20.43 -22.50
CA LEU A 561 -40.43 20.35 -21.10
C LEU A 561 -41.96 20.44 -20.92
N ARG A 562 -42.62 21.25 -21.76
CA ARG A 562 -44.09 21.34 -21.78
C ARG A 562 -44.71 20.03 -22.24
N THR A 563 -44.19 19.41 -23.30
CA THR A 563 -44.64 18.10 -23.78
C THR A 563 -44.52 17.02 -22.69
N VAL A 564 -43.41 17.03 -21.93
CA VAL A 564 -43.23 16.12 -20.79
C VAL A 564 -44.26 16.39 -19.69
N ALA A 565 -44.52 17.65 -19.37
CA ALA A 565 -45.52 18.04 -18.36
C ALA A 565 -46.95 17.63 -18.77
N ASP A 566 -47.33 17.90 -20.03
CA ASP A 566 -48.63 17.54 -20.58
C ASP A 566 -48.84 16.01 -20.54
N ALA A 567 -47.80 15.22 -20.85
CA ALA A 567 -47.84 13.77 -20.74
C ALA A 567 -47.97 13.29 -19.28
N ILE A 568 -47.29 13.93 -18.32
CA ILE A 568 -47.41 13.61 -16.89
C ILE A 568 -48.85 13.80 -16.41
N GLU A 569 -49.47 14.93 -16.75
CA GLU A 569 -50.85 15.24 -16.36
C GLU A 569 -51.86 14.31 -17.03
N LYS A 570 -51.74 14.11 -18.34
CA LYS A 570 -52.68 13.28 -19.13
C LYS A 570 -52.76 11.83 -18.65
N TYR A 571 -51.63 11.25 -18.25
CA TYR A 571 -51.55 9.87 -17.79
C TYR A 571 -51.62 9.72 -16.26
N GLY A 572 -51.85 10.81 -15.53
CA GLY A 572 -52.01 10.79 -14.07
C GLY A 572 -50.76 10.34 -13.32
N ILE A 573 -49.57 10.67 -13.84
CA ILE A 573 -48.29 10.27 -13.24
C ILE A 573 -48.03 11.14 -12.01
N PRO A 574 -47.73 10.55 -10.84
CA PRO A 574 -47.63 11.32 -9.61
C PRO A 574 -46.44 12.29 -9.57
N HIS A 575 -45.33 11.96 -10.24
CA HIS A 575 -44.12 12.80 -10.30
C HIS A 575 -43.12 12.27 -11.34
N ALA A 576 -42.24 13.16 -11.83
CA ALA A 576 -41.00 12.80 -12.54
C ALA A 576 -39.77 13.15 -11.70
N VAL A 577 -38.67 12.40 -11.87
CA VAL A 577 -37.45 12.53 -11.05
C VAL A 577 -36.27 12.96 -11.91
N LEU A 578 -35.60 14.04 -11.52
CA LEU A 578 -34.28 14.39 -12.08
C LEU A 578 -33.21 13.44 -11.52
N THR A 579 -32.56 12.70 -12.39
CA THR A 579 -31.53 11.73 -12.02
C THR A 579 -30.16 12.37 -11.87
N HIS A 580 -29.23 11.67 -11.22
CA HIS A 580 -27.81 12.05 -11.14
C HIS A 580 -27.12 12.15 -12.53
N GLY A 581 -27.77 11.67 -13.59
CA GLY A 581 -27.29 11.76 -14.97
C GLY A 581 -27.83 12.97 -15.72
N GLN A 582 -28.45 13.93 -15.02
CA GLN A 582 -29.08 15.10 -15.64
C GLN A 582 -30.14 14.70 -16.67
N ARG A 583 -31.00 13.73 -16.29
CA ARG A 583 -32.11 13.22 -17.10
C ARG A 583 -33.40 13.17 -16.30
N LEU A 584 -34.53 13.41 -16.95
CA LEU A 584 -35.86 13.22 -16.38
C LEU A 584 -36.28 11.75 -16.48
N LYS A 585 -36.51 11.11 -15.33
CA LYS A 585 -37.05 9.75 -15.24
C LYS A 585 -38.54 9.82 -14.92
N ILE A 586 -39.35 9.22 -15.78
CA ILE A 586 -40.81 9.23 -15.69
C ILE A 586 -41.29 7.81 -15.34
N PRO A 587 -41.69 7.55 -14.08
CA PRO A 587 -42.12 6.23 -13.63
C PRO A 587 -43.57 5.91 -14.02
N GLY A 588 -43.86 4.63 -14.25
CA GLY A 588 -45.24 4.11 -14.25
C GLY A 588 -46.00 4.14 -15.58
N ILE A 589 -45.33 4.07 -16.74
CA ILE A 589 -46.02 4.10 -18.03
C ILE A 589 -45.42 3.17 -19.09
N GLY A 590 -46.31 2.49 -19.83
CA GLY A 590 -45.96 1.67 -20.99
C GLY A 590 -45.72 2.49 -22.26
N GLN A 591 -45.53 1.78 -23.37
CA GLN A 591 -45.12 2.24 -24.70
C GLN A 591 -45.97 3.37 -25.33
N SER A 592 -47.17 3.65 -24.79
CA SER A 592 -48.09 4.68 -25.28
C SER A 592 -47.62 6.12 -24.99
N VAL A 593 -46.80 6.36 -23.97
CA VAL A 593 -46.27 7.72 -23.67
C VAL A 593 -45.03 8.07 -24.48
N SER A 594 -44.24 7.07 -24.91
CA SER A 594 -43.09 7.34 -25.78
C SER A 594 -43.49 7.92 -27.14
N GLU A 595 -44.65 7.55 -27.67
CA GLU A 595 -45.15 8.08 -28.95
C GLU A 595 -45.58 9.55 -28.86
N GLU A 596 -46.10 9.98 -27.70
CA GLU A 596 -46.61 11.34 -27.48
C GLU A 596 -45.51 12.33 -27.08
N LEU A 597 -44.45 11.85 -26.44
CA LEU A 597 -43.30 12.68 -26.07
C LEU A 597 -42.61 13.30 -27.29
N GLN A 598 -42.72 12.68 -28.48
CA GLN A 598 -42.02 13.10 -29.71
C GLN A 598 -40.51 13.35 -29.52
N MET A 599 -39.94 12.72 -28.48
CA MET A 599 -38.54 12.81 -28.10
C MET A 599 -37.93 11.42 -28.21
N PRO A 600 -36.65 11.29 -28.59
CA PRO A 600 -35.95 10.01 -28.51
C PRO A 600 -35.96 9.53 -27.06
N ILE A 601 -36.05 8.22 -26.83
CA ILE A 601 -36.03 7.64 -25.49
C ILE A 601 -34.63 7.07 -25.21
N CYS A 602 -34.08 7.35 -24.03
CA CYS A 602 -32.83 6.75 -23.59
C CYS A 602 -33.00 5.23 -23.52
N ALA A 603 -32.14 4.53 -24.26
CA ALA A 603 -32.05 3.10 -24.16
C ALA A 603 -31.44 2.75 -22.77
N VAL A 604 -32.21 2.19 -21.85
CA VAL A 604 -31.73 1.84 -20.48
C VAL A 604 -30.84 0.59 -20.55
N HIS A 605 -29.61 0.76 -21.02
CA HIS A 605 -28.65 -0.34 -21.17
C HIS A 605 -27.56 -0.25 -20.10
N LYS A 606 -27.13 -1.41 -19.58
CA LYS A 606 -26.05 -1.51 -18.58
C LYS A 606 -24.64 -1.34 -19.19
N HIS A 607 -24.52 -1.31 -20.52
CA HIS A 607 -23.24 -1.39 -21.27
C HIS A 607 -23.10 -0.30 -22.34
N THR A 608 -23.38 0.95 -21.99
CA THR A 608 -23.25 2.11 -22.89
C THR A 608 -22.44 3.23 -22.25
N VAL A 609 -22.06 4.21 -23.05
CA VAL A 609 -21.62 5.51 -22.56
C VAL A 609 -22.81 6.16 -21.86
N GLY A 610 -22.64 6.49 -20.57
CA GLY A 610 -23.63 7.22 -19.81
C GLY A 610 -23.80 8.66 -20.29
N PRO A 611 -24.81 9.39 -19.79
CA PRO A 611 -24.97 10.79 -20.12
C PRO A 611 -23.70 11.58 -19.74
N VAL A 612 -23.25 12.45 -20.64
CA VAL A 612 -22.12 13.36 -20.45
C VAL A 612 -22.61 14.47 -19.53
N LYS A 613 -22.07 14.49 -18.31
CA LYS A 613 -22.50 15.42 -17.28
C LYS A 613 -21.78 16.75 -17.44
N THR A 614 -22.51 17.86 -17.35
CA THR A 614 -21.95 19.21 -17.49
C THR A 614 -22.26 20.09 -16.28
N CYS A 615 -21.38 21.04 -15.92
CA CYS A 615 -21.74 22.10 -14.97
C CYS A 615 -22.35 23.31 -15.70
N ALA A 616 -23.35 23.96 -15.08
CA ALA A 616 -23.90 25.24 -15.51
C ALA A 616 -23.11 26.49 -15.00
N CYS A 617 -21.87 26.29 -14.55
CA CYS A 617 -21.06 27.28 -13.83
C CYS A 617 -20.65 28.49 -14.70
N THR A 618 -19.82 28.25 -15.73
CA THR A 618 -19.14 29.29 -16.52
C THR A 618 -19.16 28.90 -18.00
N ASN A 619 -19.59 29.81 -18.89
CA ASN A 619 -19.74 29.58 -20.33
C ASN A 619 -20.47 28.25 -20.68
N PRO A 620 -21.68 28.03 -20.14
CA PRO A 620 -22.39 26.76 -20.25
C PRO A 620 -22.66 26.37 -21.70
N ASP A 621 -22.96 27.33 -22.58
CA ASP A 621 -23.32 27.08 -23.98
C ASP A 621 -22.21 26.33 -24.74
N TYR A 622 -20.94 26.68 -24.50
CA TYR A 622 -19.80 26.06 -25.18
C TYR A 622 -19.53 24.63 -24.67
N VAL A 623 -19.59 24.42 -23.35
CA VAL A 623 -19.41 23.09 -22.74
C VAL A 623 -20.56 22.17 -23.11
N GLN A 624 -21.78 22.68 -23.10
CA GLN A 624 -22.99 21.94 -23.46
C GLN A 624 -23.01 21.58 -24.94
N ALA A 625 -22.55 22.46 -25.84
CA ALA A 625 -22.44 22.13 -27.26
C ALA A 625 -21.56 20.90 -27.52
N ILE A 626 -20.39 20.83 -26.88
CA ILE A 626 -19.50 19.66 -27.00
C ILE A 626 -20.06 18.43 -26.30
N ALA A 627 -20.71 18.58 -25.13
CA ALA A 627 -21.37 17.46 -24.48
C ALA A 627 -22.50 16.87 -25.33
N VAL A 628 -23.29 17.73 -26.00
CA VAL A 628 -24.33 17.32 -26.96
C VAL A 628 -23.71 16.58 -28.14
N GLU A 629 -22.61 17.08 -28.70
CA GLU A 629 -21.90 16.44 -29.80
C GLU A 629 -21.37 15.06 -29.38
N LEU A 630 -20.63 14.99 -28.27
CA LEU A 630 -20.08 13.73 -27.75
C LEU A 630 -21.17 12.71 -27.44
N GLU A 631 -22.28 13.12 -26.82
CA GLU A 631 -23.38 12.19 -26.57
C GLU A 631 -23.99 11.65 -27.86
N LYS A 632 -24.28 12.51 -28.85
CA LYS A 632 -24.81 12.06 -30.15
C LYS A 632 -23.85 11.15 -30.91
N GLU A 633 -22.55 11.39 -30.75
CA GLU A 633 -21.53 10.57 -31.39
C GLU A 633 -21.29 9.23 -30.68
N THR A 634 -21.65 9.12 -29.40
CA THR A 634 -21.36 7.94 -28.56
C THR A 634 -22.58 7.17 -28.08
N GLU A 635 -23.81 7.68 -28.25
CA GLU A 635 -25.05 7.09 -27.72
C GLU A 635 -25.34 5.68 -28.23
N ALA A 636 -24.90 5.37 -29.46
CA ALA A 636 -25.10 4.05 -30.08
C ALA A 636 -23.98 3.05 -29.75
N LEU A 637 -22.93 3.49 -29.06
CA LEU A 637 -21.77 2.66 -28.76
C LEU A 637 -22.08 1.69 -27.62
N ILE A 638 -21.79 0.42 -27.89
CA ILE A 638 -21.68 -0.59 -26.85
C ILE A 638 -20.30 -0.50 -26.20
N MET A 639 -20.27 -0.58 -24.87
CA MET A 639 -19.06 -0.48 -24.06
C MET A 639 -18.86 -1.76 -23.25
N PRO A 640 -17.62 -2.17 -22.92
CA PRO A 640 -17.36 -3.33 -22.06
C PRO A 640 -18.05 -3.18 -20.69
N ALA A 641 -18.02 -1.98 -20.12
CA ALA A 641 -18.74 -1.60 -18.92
C ALA A 641 -19.37 -0.20 -19.05
N LYS A 642 -20.36 0.11 -18.21
CA LYS A 642 -20.95 1.46 -18.14
C LYS A 642 -19.86 2.50 -17.90
N THR A 643 -19.72 3.42 -18.85
CA THR A 643 -18.65 4.43 -18.84
C THR A 643 -19.24 5.81 -18.57
N SER A 644 -18.67 6.55 -17.62
CA SER A 644 -19.16 7.87 -17.22
C SER A 644 -18.22 8.99 -17.65
N ILE A 645 -18.78 10.07 -18.18
CA ILE A 645 -18.03 11.23 -18.69
C ILE A 645 -18.56 12.49 -18.01
N ALA A 646 -17.66 13.38 -17.58
CA ALA A 646 -18.03 14.67 -17.02
C ALA A 646 -17.12 15.80 -17.55
N ILE A 647 -17.72 16.92 -17.95
CA ILE A 647 -17.03 18.08 -18.51
C ILE A 647 -17.41 19.33 -17.70
N SER A 648 -16.41 20.10 -17.25
CA SER A 648 -16.65 21.34 -16.53
C SER A 648 -15.66 22.44 -16.93
N ALA A 649 -16.20 23.64 -17.16
CA ALA A 649 -15.44 24.87 -17.32
C ALA A 649 -15.25 25.65 -16.01
N CYS A 650 -15.60 25.05 -14.86
CA CYS A 650 -15.42 25.66 -13.55
C CYS A 650 -13.93 25.89 -13.28
N THR A 651 -13.58 27.11 -12.87
CA THR A 651 -12.21 27.50 -12.50
C THR A 651 -11.90 27.24 -11.02
N ASP A 652 -12.87 26.75 -10.24
CA ASP A 652 -12.78 26.61 -8.79
C ASP A 652 -12.61 25.14 -8.39
N ASP A 653 -11.42 24.57 -8.63
CA ASP A 653 -10.97 23.23 -8.17
C ASP A 653 -12.06 22.15 -8.14
N CYS A 654 -12.72 21.95 -9.29
CA CYS A 654 -13.90 21.09 -9.41
C CYS A 654 -13.55 19.59 -9.32
N VAL A 655 -13.55 19.05 -8.11
CA VAL A 655 -13.33 17.60 -7.81
C VAL A 655 -14.37 16.69 -8.48
N TYR A 656 -15.54 17.23 -8.84
CA TYR A 656 -16.63 16.47 -9.44
C TYR A 656 -16.26 15.79 -10.77
N CYS A 657 -15.48 16.44 -11.64
CA CYS A 657 -15.14 15.84 -12.93
C CYS A 657 -14.12 14.72 -12.79
N THR A 658 -13.16 14.84 -11.86
CA THR A 658 -12.08 13.85 -11.73
C THR A 658 -12.55 12.52 -11.17
N VAL A 659 -13.73 12.42 -10.55
CA VAL A 659 -14.28 11.16 -10.02
C VAL A 659 -15.11 10.36 -11.05
N HIS A 660 -15.12 10.76 -12.32
CA HIS A 660 -15.76 10.01 -13.41
C HIS A 660 -14.73 9.19 -14.19
N ASP A 661 -15.18 8.18 -14.94
CA ASP A 661 -14.27 7.33 -15.74
C ASP A 661 -13.43 8.17 -16.70
N ILE A 662 -14.03 9.23 -17.25
CA ILE A 662 -13.36 10.29 -18.01
C ILE A 662 -13.83 11.66 -17.51
N GLY A 663 -12.90 12.46 -17.01
CA GLY A 663 -13.14 13.82 -16.52
C GLY A 663 -12.45 14.87 -17.38
N VAL A 664 -13.11 15.98 -17.70
CA VAL A 664 -12.52 17.09 -18.45
C VAL A 664 -12.72 18.39 -17.67
N LEU A 665 -11.62 19.08 -17.37
CA LEU A 665 -11.59 20.28 -16.56
C LEU A 665 -10.91 21.43 -17.31
N LYS A 666 -11.46 22.64 -17.22
CA LYS A 666 -10.78 23.83 -17.73
C LYS A 666 -9.65 24.22 -16.79
N ALA A 667 -8.42 24.23 -17.29
CA ALA A 667 -7.24 24.62 -16.52
C ALA A 667 -6.39 25.63 -17.31
N GLY A 668 -6.23 26.85 -16.76
CA GLY A 668 -5.50 27.93 -17.40
C GLY A 668 -5.99 28.22 -18.83
N ARG A 669 -5.10 28.08 -19.82
CA ARG A 669 -5.42 28.28 -21.25
C ARG A 669 -5.98 27.02 -21.93
N GLY A 670 -5.78 25.83 -21.36
CA GLY A 670 -6.15 24.53 -21.95
C GLY A 670 -7.28 23.81 -21.22
N TRP A 671 -7.31 22.50 -21.37
CA TRP A 671 -8.26 21.56 -20.78
C TRP A 671 -7.51 20.32 -20.30
N GLU A 672 -7.62 20.01 -19.02
CA GLU A 672 -7.06 18.79 -18.43
C GLU A 672 -8.05 17.64 -18.58
N LEU A 673 -7.56 16.51 -19.05
CA LEU A 673 -8.30 15.27 -19.19
C LEU A 673 -7.82 14.32 -18.10
N TYR A 674 -8.73 13.73 -17.35
CA TYR A 674 -8.50 12.73 -16.32
C TYR A 674 -9.17 11.42 -16.70
N ALA A 675 -8.56 10.29 -16.35
CA ALA A 675 -9.10 8.96 -16.66
C ALA A 675 -9.02 8.01 -15.45
N GLY A 676 -9.98 7.09 -15.35
CA GLY A 676 -10.01 6.06 -14.31
C GLY A 676 -10.60 6.51 -12.97
N GLY A 677 -11.30 7.65 -12.93
CA GLY A 677 -11.96 8.13 -11.73
C GLY A 677 -13.14 7.24 -11.31
N ARG A 678 -13.44 7.24 -10.01
CA ARG A 678 -14.55 6.48 -9.43
C ARG A 678 -15.33 7.33 -8.44
N GLY A 679 -16.64 7.48 -8.66
CA GLY A 679 -17.57 8.10 -7.71
C GLY A 679 -18.16 7.08 -6.71
N GLY A 680 -18.74 7.58 -5.60
CA GLY A 680 -19.45 6.78 -4.59
C GLY A 680 -18.76 6.74 -3.22
N GLN A 681 -19.07 5.73 -2.41
CA GLN A 681 -18.55 5.60 -1.02
C GLN A 681 -17.02 5.47 -0.94
N ASN A 682 -16.38 4.96 -1.98
CA ASN A 682 -14.92 4.89 -2.14
C ASN A 682 -14.48 5.75 -3.32
N ALA A 683 -14.75 7.05 -3.24
CA ALA A 683 -14.43 7.97 -4.33
C ALA A 683 -12.91 8.09 -4.52
N ARG A 684 -12.45 7.99 -5.76
CA ARG A 684 -11.05 8.16 -6.16
C ARG A 684 -11.02 9.07 -7.38
N ALA A 685 -10.18 10.10 -7.34
CA ALA A 685 -9.90 10.91 -8.51
C ALA A 685 -9.13 10.08 -9.54
N GLY A 686 -9.51 10.24 -10.82
CA GLY A 686 -8.78 9.71 -11.95
C GLY A 686 -7.41 10.35 -12.07
N GLU A 687 -6.53 9.68 -12.79
CA GLU A 687 -5.18 10.17 -13.06
C GLU A 687 -5.22 11.17 -14.21
N LEU A 688 -4.41 12.23 -14.14
CA LEU A 688 -4.28 13.18 -15.25
C LEU A 688 -3.83 12.40 -16.48
N PHE A 689 -4.64 12.34 -17.52
CA PHE A 689 -4.39 11.59 -18.75
C PHE A 689 -3.68 12.47 -19.79
N SER A 690 -4.20 13.67 -20.07
CA SER A 690 -3.67 14.59 -21.09
C SER A 690 -4.04 16.05 -20.78
N VAL A 691 -3.42 16.99 -21.49
CA VAL A 691 -3.80 18.41 -21.50
C VAL A 691 -4.00 18.84 -22.96
N ALA A 692 -5.23 19.18 -23.32
CA ALA A 692 -5.59 19.66 -24.65
C ALA A 692 -5.65 21.20 -24.68
N GLU A 693 -5.28 21.82 -25.80
CA GLU A 693 -5.38 23.26 -25.96
C GLU A 693 -6.84 23.72 -26.12
N THR A 694 -7.64 22.90 -26.80
CA THR A 694 -9.04 23.20 -27.09
C THR A 694 -9.98 22.10 -26.62
N LEU A 695 -11.25 22.45 -26.38
CA LEU A 695 -12.24 21.45 -25.98
C LEU A 695 -12.58 20.48 -27.13
N LYS A 696 -12.40 20.94 -28.37
CA LYS A 696 -12.54 20.10 -29.56
C LYS A 696 -11.47 19.00 -29.60
N GLU A 697 -10.21 19.37 -29.35
CA GLU A 697 -9.10 18.43 -29.23
C GLU A 697 -9.32 17.46 -28.05
N ALA A 698 -9.80 17.95 -26.90
CA ALA A 698 -10.20 17.08 -25.79
C ALA A 698 -11.25 16.05 -26.23
N GLY A 699 -12.23 16.45 -27.04
CA GLY A 699 -13.23 15.55 -27.63
C GLY A 699 -12.61 14.46 -28.52
N GLU A 700 -11.58 14.76 -29.29
CA GLU A 700 -10.84 13.76 -30.09
C GLU A 700 -10.11 12.75 -29.22
N TYR A 701 -9.45 13.20 -28.15
CA TYR A 701 -8.81 12.30 -27.18
C TYR A 701 -9.83 11.38 -26.50
N ILE A 702 -10.98 11.92 -26.09
CA ILE A 702 -12.05 11.12 -25.46
C ILE A 702 -12.55 10.05 -26.43
N LYS A 703 -12.82 10.41 -27.69
CA LYS A 703 -13.29 9.46 -28.70
C LYS A 703 -12.27 8.37 -29.00
N GLY A 704 -11.00 8.74 -29.18
CA GLY A 704 -9.91 7.77 -29.36
C GLY A 704 -9.78 6.85 -28.16
N PHE A 705 -9.85 7.41 -26.95
CA PHE A 705 -9.79 6.65 -25.69
C PHE A 705 -10.94 5.65 -25.57
N LEU A 706 -12.19 6.09 -25.85
CA LEU A 706 -13.35 5.21 -25.83
C LEU A 706 -13.19 4.07 -26.84
N GLN A 707 -12.74 4.36 -28.07
CA GLN A 707 -12.54 3.32 -29.07
C GLN A 707 -11.45 2.33 -28.66
N TYR A 708 -10.32 2.81 -28.15
CA TYR A 708 -9.22 1.96 -27.73
C TYR A 708 -9.61 1.09 -26.52
N TYR A 709 -10.33 1.67 -25.56
CA TYR A 709 -10.90 0.94 -24.43
C TYR A 709 -11.86 -0.16 -24.88
N ARG A 710 -12.75 0.11 -25.84
CA ARG A 710 -13.66 -0.90 -26.41
C ARG A 710 -12.90 -2.08 -27.00
N GLU A 711 -11.84 -1.79 -27.76
CA GLU A 711 -11.06 -2.79 -28.51
C GLU A 711 -10.12 -3.63 -27.63
N THR A 712 -9.77 -3.17 -26.42
CA THR A 712 -8.71 -3.80 -25.61
C THR A 712 -9.11 -4.19 -24.19
N ALA A 713 -10.30 -3.79 -23.73
CA ALA A 713 -10.80 -4.17 -22.41
C ALA A 713 -11.63 -5.46 -22.45
N ASN A 714 -11.53 -6.22 -21.37
CA ASN A 714 -12.37 -7.40 -21.14
C ASN A 714 -13.82 -6.97 -20.86
N TYR A 715 -14.78 -7.85 -21.14
CA TYR A 715 -16.19 -7.57 -20.89
C TYR A 715 -16.43 -7.37 -19.38
N LEU A 716 -17.21 -6.36 -19.00
CA LEU A 716 -17.40 -5.87 -17.62
C LEU A 716 -16.19 -5.23 -16.92
N GLU A 717 -15.02 -5.17 -17.57
CA GLU A 717 -13.85 -4.49 -17.01
C GLU A 717 -14.08 -2.98 -17.04
N LYS A 718 -14.00 -2.31 -15.88
CA LYS A 718 -14.19 -0.85 -15.81
C LYS A 718 -12.94 -0.11 -16.30
N VAL A 719 -13.10 1.14 -16.75
CA VAL A 719 -11.99 1.98 -17.23
C VAL A 719 -10.82 2.04 -16.23
N GLY A 720 -11.08 2.20 -14.93
CA GLY A 720 -10.01 2.19 -13.93
C GLY A 720 -9.24 0.87 -13.83
N GLN A 721 -9.94 -0.27 -13.94
CA GLN A 721 -9.31 -1.60 -13.91
C GLN A 721 -8.52 -1.86 -15.20
N TRP A 722 -9.07 -1.45 -16.34
CA TRP A 722 -8.41 -1.51 -17.63
C TRP A 722 -7.14 -0.66 -17.65
N ILE A 723 -7.14 0.55 -17.08
CA ILE A 723 -5.93 1.38 -16.94
C ILE A 723 -4.89 0.70 -16.05
N GLU A 724 -5.30 0.08 -14.94
CA GLU A 724 -4.40 -0.66 -14.05
C GLU A 724 -3.76 -1.87 -14.76
N ARG A 725 -4.50 -2.56 -15.65
CA ARG A 725 -4.01 -3.70 -16.43
C ARG A 725 -3.16 -3.29 -17.64
N ALA A 726 -3.66 -2.37 -18.46
CA ALA A 726 -3.02 -1.94 -19.71
C ALA A 726 -1.89 -0.93 -19.49
N GLY A 727 -1.90 -0.21 -18.36
CA GLY A 727 -0.95 0.83 -18.01
C GLY A 727 -1.28 2.17 -18.69
N ILE A 728 -1.42 3.23 -17.90
CA ILE A 728 -1.74 4.58 -18.41
C ILE A 728 -0.69 5.13 -19.38
N ILE A 729 0.58 4.71 -19.23
CA ILE A 729 1.67 5.10 -20.13
C ILE A 729 1.44 4.52 -21.53
N HIS A 730 1.12 3.23 -21.63
CA HIS A 730 0.86 2.57 -22.91
C HIS A 730 -0.35 3.18 -23.63
N ILE A 731 -1.43 3.44 -22.88
CA ILE A 731 -2.63 4.10 -23.42
C ILE A 731 -2.28 5.49 -23.99
N ARG A 732 -1.38 6.24 -23.32
CA ARG A 732 -0.88 7.52 -23.85
C ARG A 732 -0.04 7.36 -25.10
N GLU A 733 0.84 6.35 -25.17
CA GLU A 733 1.64 6.10 -26.37
C GLU A 733 0.75 5.89 -27.61
N VAL A 734 -0.32 5.10 -27.46
CA VAL A 734 -1.27 4.84 -28.55
C VAL A 734 -2.08 6.09 -28.90
N LEU A 735 -2.58 6.81 -27.90
CA LEU A 735 -3.48 7.94 -28.14
C LEU A 735 -2.76 9.25 -28.47
N PHE A 736 -1.49 9.41 -28.13
CA PHE A 736 -0.71 10.62 -28.44
C PHE A 736 -0.04 10.53 -29.81
N ASP A 737 0.09 9.32 -30.35
CA ASP A 737 0.41 9.11 -31.76
C ASP A 737 -0.80 9.54 -32.63
N ASN A 738 -0.60 10.56 -33.47
CA ASN A 738 -1.65 11.12 -34.31
C ASN A 738 -2.17 10.12 -35.36
N ASP A 739 -1.32 9.24 -35.88
CA ASP A 739 -1.70 8.27 -36.90
C ASP A 739 -2.53 7.14 -36.28
N LEU A 740 -2.12 6.62 -35.12
CA LEU A 740 -2.88 5.60 -34.39
C LEU A 740 -4.21 6.16 -33.87
N ARG A 741 -4.22 7.38 -33.31
CA ARG A 741 -5.45 8.05 -32.90
C ARG A 741 -6.38 8.30 -34.09
N GLY A 742 -5.83 8.72 -35.24
CA GLY A 742 -6.59 8.89 -36.48
C GLY A 742 -7.30 7.61 -36.90
N GLN A 743 -6.59 6.48 -36.90
CA GLN A 743 -7.17 5.17 -37.22
C GLN A 743 -8.30 4.75 -36.26
N LEU A 744 -8.14 5.02 -34.95
CA LEU A 744 -9.19 4.77 -33.97
C LEU A 744 -10.45 5.61 -34.25
N LEU A 745 -10.28 6.90 -34.54
CA LEU A 745 -11.38 7.80 -34.86
C LEU A 745 -12.12 7.40 -36.15
N GLU A 746 -11.37 6.99 -37.19
CA GLU A 746 -11.96 6.49 -38.43
C GLU A 746 -12.79 5.22 -38.23
N ARG A 747 -12.31 4.27 -37.42
CA ARG A 747 -13.05 3.05 -37.07
C ARG A 747 -14.33 3.37 -36.30
N LEU A 748 -14.24 4.24 -35.30
CA LEU A 748 -15.37 4.70 -34.51
C LEU A 748 -16.46 5.35 -35.40
N GLU A 749 -16.06 6.24 -36.32
CA GLU A 749 -16.96 6.92 -37.24
C GLU A 749 -17.62 5.95 -38.24
N LYS A 750 -16.86 4.97 -38.75
CA LYS A 750 -17.39 3.92 -39.64
C LYS A 750 -18.47 3.10 -38.94
N GLU A 751 -18.23 2.71 -37.70
CA GLU A 751 -19.18 1.93 -36.89
C GLU A 751 -20.44 2.74 -36.56
N ARG A 752 -20.29 4.01 -36.18
CA ARG A 752 -21.42 4.93 -35.96
C ARG A 752 -22.35 5.00 -37.17
N ARG A 753 -21.79 5.15 -38.38
CA ARG A 753 -22.59 5.21 -39.62
C ARG A 753 -23.39 3.93 -39.88
N LEU A 754 -22.81 2.76 -39.58
CA LEU A 754 -23.48 1.48 -39.74
C LEU A 754 -24.65 1.32 -38.76
N LEU A 755 -24.44 1.67 -37.49
CA LEU A 755 -25.48 1.60 -36.44
C LEU A 755 -26.66 2.57 -36.69
N VAL A 756 -26.38 3.77 -37.21
CA VAL A 756 -27.43 4.72 -37.61
C VAL A 756 -28.25 4.17 -38.78
N GLN A 757 -27.62 3.51 -39.75
CA GLN A 757 -28.31 2.88 -40.89
C GLN A 757 -29.19 1.68 -40.47
N GLU A 758 -28.76 0.90 -39.48
CA GLU A 758 -29.57 -0.20 -38.91
C GLU A 758 -30.77 0.32 -38.13
N THR A 759 -30.60 1.40 -37.37
CA THR A 759 -31.69 2.04 -36.60
C THR A 759 -32.78 2.58 -37.53
N ILE A 760 -32.39 3.14 -38.69
CA ILE A 760 -33.34 3.59 -39.73
C ILE A 760 -34.06 2.40 -40.38
N LYS A 761 -33.38 1.27 -40.61
CA LYS A 761 -33.98 0.05 -41.18
C LYS A 761 -34.90 -0.71 -40.23
N GLY A 762 -34.69 -0.61 -38.91
CA GLY A 762 -35.57 -1.22 -37.89
C GLY A 762 -36.81 -0.38 -37.56
N LEU A 763 -36.86 0.88 -38.00
CA LEU A 763 -38.01 1.78 -37.88
C LEU A 763 -38.88 1.85 -39.16
N MET A 764 -38.41 1.28 -40.27
CA MET A 764 -39.19 1.00 -41.50
C MET A 764 -39.74 -0.42 -41.46
#